data_AF-A0A945H2Q7-F1
#
_entry.id   AF-A0A945H2Q7-F1
#
_cell.length_a   1.000
_cell.length_b   1.000
_cell.length_c   1.000
_cell.angle_alpha   90.00
_cell.angle_beta   90.00
_cell.angle_gamma   90.00
#
_symmetry.space_group_name_H-M   'P 1'
#
loop_
_entity.id
_entity.type
_entity.pdbx_description
1 polymer ?
#
loop_
_entity_poly.entity_id
_entity_poly.type
_entity_poly.pdbx_seq_one_letter_code
_entity_poly.pdbx_strand_id
1 'polypeptide(L)'
;MKQQYKSYQQTCDFLEDCVRKYPDLIKIKSIGKTWENRDIMLATISLNVEQSHLKPAMLYTGSIHAREWIGNELGVAFIEYLLENYSSNPSVLKTLTKNTLYIVPCLNPDGFEYSRSHFSFWRKNRRDNGDGTFGVDLNRNFSIGYQKSNNTSSNVHSGPHPFSEPETLAMKKFVDAHENITIALDYHSQGNVFFPAHKFKHESEIEGTDLNTLCANMNYEIQKVTGRKYGIHRGKPPTKLISGSGREYYYSRGIISVVVEVGTRNIPDFMQNMQESIDENIPALLRSLREAKNYSKNAPKRVNNFSTSNVSKNEVTLTWDYPENKDIYFQVFRNTENKESCTKNNMVCETYNRTFTDIQLKSSTSYYYYIRAVNNLTDVKSPYAPKAKVRTLLDDDEFAKTIFPNPKSVGYVAQKSIETNLKHFGINSLFIGVNETKGKSFGVMEFDLSSIPKNAIIKDVQISLYPLNRVNAKIEKFGEWKVSFIDQETVSQISDYDQINNATIIETLGDSIPSEKLTQGIWSHWNFTGSEKSILETQLQNNSKVLFKIHGPEVLPDGRDSQMMMFDLGYGKFGGGLHYRPNIDITYTIPSTKVEIKASTISSIYEDNINTNELICGFDKNNNKIYGLMEFNLDCLPDANKTVITNSYIQIKNKSASKTKEDIRYNVEFVELNGSSYESMQNRERIEFIGYEVSRSDIQKKKTHKFIFDKYSTMALEDIHNSKKDAKFIIKPTSSDIKNHIVSWHTTGNQSQVKLVVEYINKRNESVNTIENLKCTVKRGKINLTWDSPSDEDFSGAYVVRNRFRIPKSPLDGDKIYAGKDNYTIDDFGSIDICKYYSVFSYDDVPNYSQAVSIKYDSNGSVACLEVC
;
A
#
# COMPACT_ATOMS: atom_id res chain seq x y z
N MET A 1 42.46 4.59 0.41
CA MET A 1 41.10 5.08 0.75
C MET A 1 41.03 6.59 0.97
N LYS A 2 41.65 7.20 2.00
CA LYS A 2 41.45 8.65 2.27
C LYS A 2 41.90 9.62 1.16
N GLN A 3 42.91 9.25 0.37
CA GLN A 3 43.43 10.07 -0.74
C GLN A 3 42.48 10.18 -1.95
N GLN A 4 41.47 9.32 -2.05
CA GLN A 4 40.50 9.36 -3.15
C GLN A 4 39.36 10.36 -2.91
N TYR A 5 39.17 10.80 -1.66
CA TYR A 5 38.19 11.82 -1.29
C TYR A 5 38.80 13.22 -1.44
N LYS A 6 37.98 14.20 -1.82
CA LYS A 6 38.39 15.61 -1.89
C LYS A 6 38.58 16.19 -0.49
N SER A 7 39.62 17.02 -0.32
CA SER A 7 39.71 17.90 0.86
C SER A 7 38.72 19.06 0.72
N TYR A 8 38.47 19.75 1.82
CA TYR A 8 37.69 20.98 1.82
C TYR A 8 38.36 22.05 0.98
N GLN A 9 39.69 22.15 1.00
CA GLN A 9 40.42 23.07 0.13
C GLN A 9 40.20 22.74 -1.35
N GLN A 10 40.34 21.46 -1.74
CA GLN A 10 40.07 21.03 -3.11
C GLN A 10 38.61 21.29 -3.53
N THR A 11 37.68 21.24 -2.57
CA THR A 11 36.28 21.61 -2.80
C THR A 11 36.14 23.12 -3.06
N CYS A 12 36.82 23.97 -2.28
CA CYS A 12 36.83 25.41 -2.49
C CYS A 12 37.46 25.77 -3.85
N ASP A 13 38.62 25.20 -4.18
CA ASP A 13 39.32 25.42 -5.44
C ASP A 13 38.42 25.01 -6.64
N PHE A 14 37.73 23.88 -6.53
CA PHE A 14 36.76 23.43 -7.54
C PHE A 14 35.61 24.44 -7.73
N LEU A 15 35.07 24.99 -6.64
CA LEU A 15 33.99 25.96 -6.71
C LEU A 15 34.44 27.28 -7.37
N GLU A 16 35.65 27.76 -7.04
CA GLU A 16 36.25 28.93 -7.68
C GLU A 16 36.47 28.69 -9.18
N ASP A 17 36.94 27.50 -9.56
CA ASP A 17 37.08 27.09 -10.96
C ASP A 17 35.74 27.10 -11.70
N CYS A 18 34.67 26.63 -11.06
CA CYS A 18 33.33 26.64 -11.64
C CYS A 18 32.84 28.07 -11.90
N VAL A 19 33.09 29.00 -10.97
CA VAL A 19 32.72 30.42 -11.16
C VAL A 19 33.51 31.06 -12.31
N ARG A 20 34.80 30.74 -12.45
CA ARG A 20 35.62 31.23 -13.57
C ARG A 20 35.11 30.71 -14.93
N LYS A 21 34.67 29.44 -14.98
CA LYS A 21 34.21 28.79 -16.22
C LYS A 21 32.76 29.15 -16.58
N TYR A 22 31.90 29.38 -15.60
CA TYR A 22 30.45 29.55 -15.79
C TYR A 22 29.86 30.76 -15.03
N PRO A 23 30.38 31.98 -15.23
CA PRO A 23 30.07 33.15 -14.38
C PRO A 23 28.58 33.55 -14.35
N ASP A 24 27.82 33.26 -15.42
CA ASP A 24 26.39 33.57 -15.51
C ASP A 24 25.47 32.51 -14.88
N LEU A 25 26.03 31.35 -14.52
CA LEU A 25 25.29 30.20 -13.99
C LEU A 25 25.55 29.92 -12.52
N ILE A 26 26.77 30.18 -12.04
CA ILE A 26 27.17 29.88 -10.66
C ILE A 26 27.80 31.09 -9.98
N LYS A 27 27.42 31.29 -8.72
CA LYS A 27 28.06 32.23 -7.79
C LYS A 27 28.36 31.53 -6.50
N ILE A 28 29.47 31.90 -5.86
CA ILE A 28 29.80 31.43 -4.52
C ILE A 28 29.89 32.57 -3.52
N LYS A 29 29.53 32.29 -2.28
CA LYS A 29 29.71 33.20 -1.14
C LYS A 29 30.00 32.42 0.13
N SER A 30 30.82 32.99 1.00
CA SER A 30 30.89 32.55 2.39
C SER A 30 29.63 33.01 3.13
N ILE A 31 28.93 32.08 3.80
CA ILE A 31 27.74 32.40 4.62
C ILE A 31 28.06 32.58 6.12
N GLY A 32 29.31 32.34 6.50
CA GLY A 32 29.81 32.42 7.86
C GLY A 32 31.20 31.81 7.96
N LYS A 33 31.81 31.90 9.14
CA LYS A 33 33.11 31.27 9.43
C LYS A 33 32.97 30.27 10.57
N THR A 34 33.71 29.18 10.53
CA THR A 34 33.76 28.14 11.56
C THR A 34 34.59 28.55 12.79
N TRP A 35 34.65 27.70 13.81
CA TRP A 35 35.49 27.93 15.01
C TRP A 35 36.98 28.01 14.69
N GLU A 36 37.46 27.26 13.70
CA GLU A 36 38.85 27.31 13.22
C GLU A 36 39.01 28.30 12.04
N ASN A 37 38.08 29.26 11.89
CA ASN A 37 38.14 30.38 10.94
C ASN A 37 38.09 30.00 9.45
N ARG A 38 37.56 28.83 9.09
CA ARG A 38 37.30 28.45 7.70
C ARG A 38 36.00 29.06 7.20
N ASP A 39 35.98 29.51 5.95
CA ASP A 39 34.74 29.97 5.31
C ASP A 39 33.77 28.81 5.11
N ILE A 40 32.48 29.04 5.34
CA ILE A 40 31.40 28.10 5.03
C ILE A 40 30.88 28.46 3.65
N MET A 41 31.31 27.70 2.64
CA MET A 41 31.05 28.02 1.24
C MET A 41 29.67 27.56 0.78
N LEU A 42 28.90 28.50 0.23
CA LEU A 42 27.64 28.24 -0.46
C LEU A 42 27.78 28.57 -1.94
N ALA A 43 27.35 27.66 -2.81
CA ALA A 43 27.17 27.92 -4.23
C ALA A 43 25.68 28.12 -4.57
N THR A 44 25.42 29.09 -5.44
CA THR A 44 24.11 29.38 -6.03
C THR A 44 24.17 29.06 -7.51
N ILE A 45 23.32 28.16 -7.98
CA ILE A 45 23.26 27.74 -9.39
C ILE A 45 21.87 28.05 -9.95
N SER A 46 21.81 28.82 -11.04
CA SER A 46 20.58 29.10 -11.78
C SER A 46 20.91 29.73 -13.14
N LEU A 47 20.01 29.58 -14.12
CA LEU A 47 20.11 30.36 -15.35
C LEU A 47 19.88 31.85 -15.05
N ASN A 48 20.81 32.75 -15.36
CA ASN A 48 20.81 34.14 -14.87
C ASN A 48 20.93 34.20 -13.34
N VAL A 49 22.08 33.75 -12.83
CA VAL A 49 22.34 33.57 -11.39
C VAL A 49 22.12 34.84 -10.54
N GLU A 50 22.26 36.04 -11.13
CA GLU A 50 21.94 37.33 -10.49
C GLU A 50 20.48 37.41 -10.00
N GLN A 51 19.55 36.84 -10.76
CA GLN A 51 18.11 36.87 -10.48
C GLN A 51 17.63 35.58 -9.78
N SER A 52 18.56 34.78 -9.26
CA SER A 52 18.26 33.51 -8.58
C SER A 52 17.26 33.65 -7.44
N HIS A 53 17.28 34.76 -6.69
CA HIS A 53 16.37 35.03 -5.59
C HIS A 53 14.89 35.19 -6.00
N LEU A 54 14.61 35.45 -7.29
CA LEU A 54 13.23 35.56 -7.81
C LEU A 54 12.62 34.19 -8.17
N LYS A 55 13.44 33.13 -8.21
CA LYS A 55 12.99 31.79 -8.58
C LYS A 55 12.83 30.91 -7.34
N PRO A 56 11.85 29.99 -7.33
CA PRO A 56 11.74 28.97 -6.31
C PRO A 56 13.03 28.14 -6.22
N ALA A 57 13.45 27.79 -5.00
CA ALA A 57 14.75 27.20 -4.76
C ALA A 57 14.70 25.89 -3.97
N MET A 58 15.65 25.02 -4.28
CA MET A 58 16.01 23.88 -3.44
C MET A 58 17.30 24.21 -2.69
N LEU A 59 17.32 23.93 -1.39
CA LEU A 59 18.52 23.96 -0.55
C LEU A 59 19.09 22.56 -0.38
N TYR A 60 20.39 22.39 -0.64
CA TYR A 60 21.16 21.20 -0.32
C TYR A 60 22.16 21.53 0.79
N THR A 61 22.22 20.68 1.82
CA THR A 61 23.26 20.73 2.86
C THR A 61 23.96 19.36 2.92
N GLY A 62 25.28 19.36 2.83
CA GLY A 62 26.10 18.15 2.96
C GLY A 62 27.05 18.22 4.15
N SER A 63 27.43 17.05 4.65
CA SER A 63 28.48 16.85 5.67
C SER A 63 28.35 17.78 6.89
N ILE A 64 27.13 17.94 7.40
CA ILE A 64 26.89 18.55 8.72
C ILE A 64 27.54 17.72 9.84
N HIS A 65 27.56 16.38 9.68
CA HIS A 65 28.44 15.52 10.45
C HIS A 65 29.74 15.24 9.68
N ALA A 66 30.85 15.39 10.39
CA ALA A 66 32.19 15.34 9.84
C ALA A 66 32.55 14.05 9.08
N ARG A 67 32.24 12.88 9.67
CA ARG A 67 32.55 11.55 9.11
C ARG A 67 31.68 11.10 7.93
N GLU A 68 30.68 11.87 7.55
CA GLU A 68 29.69 11.50 6.51
C GLU A 68 30.11 12.17 5.20
N TRP A 69 31.21 11.67 4.61
CA TRP A 69 31.93 12.31 3.50
C TRP A 69 31.14 12.38 2.18
N ILE A 70 30.14 11.50 2.02
CA ILE A 70 29.23 11.50 0.88
C ILE A 70 28.54 12.85 0.65
N GLY A 71 28.20 13.59 1.71
CA GLY A 71 27.53 14.89 1.57
C GLY A 71 28.36 15.89 0.76
N ASN A 72 29.67 15.96 1.03
CA ASN A 72 30.56 16.82 0.26
C ASN A 72 30.77 16.31 -1.17
N GLU A 73 31.08 15.02 -1.35
CA GLU A 73 31.35 14.45 -2.68
C GLU A 73 30.14 14.53 -3.61
N LEU A 74 28.95 14.17 -3.12
CA LEU A 74 27.71 14.27 -3.89
C LEU A 74 27.38 15.72 -4.22
N GLY A 75 27.59 16.65 -3.29
CA GLY A 75 27.36 18.07 -3.54
C GLY A 75 28.25 18.61 -4.67
N VAL A 76 29.53 18.26 -4.65
CA VAL A 76 30.49 18.61 -5.71
C VAL A 76 30.10 17.98 -7.05
N ALA A 77 29.83 16.67 -7.07
CA ALA A 77 29.45 15.95 -8.29
C ALA A 77 28.14 16.47 -8.90
N PHE A 78 27.17 16.86 -8.07
CA PHE A 78 25.92 17.42 -8.57
C PHE A 78 26.09 18.81 -9.20
N ILE A 79 26.95 19.66 -8.61
CA ILE A 79 27.32 20.96 -9.21
C ILE A 79 27.98 20.73 -10.58
N GLU A 80 28.98 19.84 -10.64
CA GLU A 80 29.67 19.47 -11.87
C GLU A 80 28.69 18.98 -12.94
N TYR A 81 27.83 18.02 -12.60
CA TYR A 81 26.81 17.49 -13.49
C TYR A 81 25.90 18.58 -14.08
N LEU A 82 25.41 19.51 -13.25
CA LEU A 82 24.54 20.58 -13.72
C LEU A 82 25.27 21.53 -14.69
N LEU A 83 26.51 21.91 -14.36
CA LEU A 83 27.30 22.86 -15.15
C LEU A 83 27.79 22.26 -16.48
N GLU A 84 28.12 20.97 -16.52
CA GLU A 84 28.55 20.31 -17.76
C GLU A 84 27.37 20.00 -18.70
N ASN A 85 26.17 19.82 -18.15
CA ASN A 85 25.01 19.33 -18.91
C ASN A 85 23.94 20.40 -19.17
N TYR A 86 24.04 21.64 -18.66
CA TYR A 86 22.95 22.63 -18.79
C TYR A 86 22.63 22.98 -20.25
N SER A 87 23.62 22.98 -21.15
CA SER A 87 23.45 23.37 -22.55
C SER A 87 23.01 22.22 -23.46
N SER A 88 23.38 20.98 -23.12
CA SER A 88 23.11 19.77 -23.91
C SER A 88 21.91 18.95 -23.43
N ASN A 89 21.52 19.09 -22.15
CA ASN A 89 20.41 18.34 -21.57
C ASN A 89 19.17 19.24 -21.35
N PRO A 90 18.10 19.10 -22.15
CA PRO A 90 16.89 19.92 -22.04
C PRO A 90 16.21 19.84 -20.66
N SER A 91 16.35 18.71 -19.96
CA SER A 91 15.81 18.55 -18.60
C SER A 91 16.56 19.45 -17.62
N VAL A 92 17.90 19.49 -17.68
CA VAL A 92 18.72 20.38 -16.83
C VAL A 92 18.44 21.84 -17.16
N LEU A 93 18.43 22.20 -18.45
CA LEU A 93 18.12 23.57 -18.90
C LEU A 93 16.76 24.05 -18.38
N LYS A 94 15.69 23.26 -18.59
CA LYS A 94 14.34 23.59 -18.11
C LYS A 94 14.31 23.72 -16.58
N THR A 95 15.07 22.90 -15.88
CA THR A 95 15.17 22.93 -14.41
C THR A 95 15.79 24.23 -13.93
N LEU A 96 16.97 24.61 -14.42
CA LEU A 96 17.68 25.84 -14.02
C LEU A 96 17.01 27.12 -14.53
N THR A 97 16.23 27.02 -15.61
CA THR A 97 15.39 28.13 -16.08
C THR A 97 14.34 28.51 -15.04
N LYS A 98 13.69 27.51 -14.42
CA LYS A 98 12.53 27.73 -13.53
C LYS A 98 12.85 27.65 -12.04
N ASN A 99 14.03 27.18 -11.66
CA ASN A 99 14.40 26.96 -10.27
C ASN A 99 15.83 27.45 -9.99
N THR A 100 16.14 27.61 -8.71
CA THR A 100 17.47 27.89 -8.20
C THR A 100 17.94 26.77 -7.28
N LEU A 101 19.22 26.42 -7.36
CA LEU A 101 19.86 25.54 -6.38
C LEU A 101 20.74 26.39 -5.47
N TYR A 102 20.48 26.34 -4.17
CA TYR A 102 21.43 26.75 -3.14
C TYR A 102 22.06 25.50 -2.57
N ILE A 103 23.39 25.43 -2.55
CA ILE A 103 24.10 24.23 -2.11
C ILE A 103 25.27 24.59 -1.22
N VAL A 104 25.30 23.99 -0.03
CA VAL A 104 26.42 23.99 0.91
C VAL A 104 27.00 22.57 0.91
N PRO A 105 28.06 22.28 0.14
CA PRO A 105 28.62 20.93 0.05
C PRO A 105 29.11 20.40 1.41
N CYS A 106 29.72 21.27 2.22
CA CYS A 106 30.21 20.92 3.56
C CYS A 106 29.85 22.01 4.56
N LEU A 107 28.88 21.73 5.43
CA LEU A 107 28.47 22.66 6.51
C LEU A 107 29.43 22.66 7.70
N ASN A 108 30.18 21.56 7.91
CA ASN A 108 31.14 21.40 9.00
C ASN A 108 32.59 21.24 8.49
N PRO A 109 33.20 22.26 7.86
CA PRO A 109 34.57 22.17 7.33
C PRO A 109 35.62 21.72 8.36
N ASP A 110 35.57 22.24 9.57
CA ASP A 110 36.57 21.93 10.62
C ASP A 110 36.48 20.46 11.03
N GLY A 111 35.27 19.99 11.31
CA GLY A 111 35.05 18.60 11.66
C GLY A 111 35.40 17.67 10.49
N PHE A 112 35.00 18.02 9.27
CA PHE A 112 35.28 17.24 8.07
C PHE A 112 36.79 17.04 7.87
N GLU A 113 37.59 18.11 7.93
CA GLU A 113 39.05 18.02 7.83
C GLU A 113 39.67 17.22 8.97
N TYR A 114 39.19 17.41 10.21
CA TYR A 114 39.64 16.62 11.35
C TYR A 114 39.35 15.13 11.16
N SER A 115 38.20 14.77 10.58
CA SER A 115 37.85 13.37 10.30
C SER A 115 38.74 12.75 9.22
N ARG A 116 39.09 13.51 8.18
CA ARG A 116 40.03 13.07 7.15
C ARG A 116 41.42 12.86 7.71
N SER A 117 41.96 13.86 8.39
CA SER A 117 43.39 13.91 8.75
C SER A 117 43.73 13.22 10.08
N HIS A 118 42.84 13.27 11.07
CA HIS A 118 43.14 12.83 12.45
C HIS A 118 42.28 11.63 12.89
N PHE A 119 40.95 11.79 12.97
CA PHE A 119 40.06 10.74 13.50
C PHE A 119 38.82 10.52 12.64
N SER A 120 38.83 9.47 11.81
CA SER A 120 37.80 9.19 10.80
C SER A 120 36.39 8.99 11.33
N PHE A 121 36.20 8.71 12.63
CA PHE A 121 34.87 8.57 13.23
C PHE A 121 34.38 9.84 13.93
N TRP A 122 35.12 10.96 13.83
CA TRP A 122 34.70 12.26 14.35
C TRP A 122 33.39 12.71 13.70
N ARG A 123 32.44 13.19 14.51
CA ARG A 123 31.08 13.55 14.07
C ARG A 123 30.77 15.03 14.21
N LYS A 124 31.16 15.62 15.34
CA LYS A 124 30.80 16.98 15.78
C LYS A 124 31.56 18.07 15.02
N ASN A 125 31.29 19.35 15.28
CA ASN A 125 32.22 20.43 14.89
C ASN A 125 33.48 20.42 15.78
N ARG A 126 34.30 21.47 15.73
CA ARG A 126 35.59 21.57 16.44
C ARG A 126 35.64 22.63 17.54
N ARG A 127 34.48 23.05 18.06
CA ARG A 127 34.40 23.95 19.22
C ARG A 127 35.22 23.44 20.41
N ASP A 128 36.01 24.29 21.05
CA ASP A 128 36.57 24.01 22.38
C ASP A 128 35.49 24.28 23.44
N ASN A 129 35.16 23.27 24.25
CA ASN A 129 34.16 23.40 25.30
C ASN A 129 34.73 23.95 26.63
N GLY A 130 36.06 24.13 26.73
CA GLY A 130 36.74 24.64 27.92
C GLY A 130 36.94 23.61 29.05
N ASP A 131 36.60 22.35 28.81
CA ASP A 131 36.69 21.23 29.76
C ASP A 131 37.56 20.07 29.23
N GLY A 132 38.33 20.33 28.17
CA GLY A 132 39.16 19.33 27.47
C GLY A 132 38.39 18.49 26.45
N THR A 133 37.07 18.65 26.34
CA THR A 133 36.28 18.04 25.26
C THR A 133 36.09 19.02 24.10
N PHE A 134 35.89 18.48 22.90
CA PHE A 134 35.65 19.27 21.70
C PHE A 134 34.32 18.91 21.04
N GLY A 135 33.70 19.93 20.44
CA GLY A 135 32.64 19.84 19.46
C GLY A 135 31.22 19.78 20.03
N VAL A 136 30.29 20.23 19.20
CA VAL A 136 28.84 20.15 19.31
C VAL A 136 28.28 19.37 18.11
N ASP A 137 27.26 18.54 18.33
CA ASP A 137 26.50 17.93 17.24
C ASP A 137 25.61 19.02 16.61
N LEU A 138 26.01 19.49 15.43
CA LEU A 138 25.31 20.55 14.70
C LEU A 138 23.85 20.17 14.41
N ASN A 139 23.54 18.89 14.21
CA ASN A 139 22.17 18.42 13.97
C ASN A 139 21.38 18.16 15.28
N ARG A 140 21.86 18.70 16.41
CA ARG A 140 21.13 18.85 17.68
C ARG A 140 21.07 20.30 18.16
N ASN A 141 21.62 21.23 17.39
CA ASN A 141 21.82 22.63 17.78
C ASN A 141 20.79 23.61 17.17
N PHE A 142 19.80 23.15 16.40
CA PHE A 142 18.71 24.01 15.89
C PHE A 142 17.63 24.23 16.95
N SER A 143 16.76 25.23 16.76
CA SER A 143 15.76 25.64 17.76
C SER A 143 14.61 24.66 17.98
N ILE A 144 14.19 23.92 16.95
CA ILE A 144 12.97 23.11 17.04
C ILE A 144 13.24 21.83 17.82
N GLY A 145 12.58 21.71 18.98
CA GLY A 145 12.75 20.57 19.89
C GLY A 145 14.09 20.57 20.64
N TYR A 146 14.88 21.64 20.58
CA TYR A 146 16.18 21.73 21.25
C TYR A 146 16.14 21.26 22.71
N GLN A 147 17.07 20.39 23.09
CA GLN A 147 17.25 19.94 24.46
C GLN A 147 18.70 20.14 24.88
N LYS A 148 18.92 20.91 25.96
CA LYS A 148 20.27 21.15 26.48
C LYS A 148 20.88 19.86 27.02
N SER A 149 22.09 19.53 26.58
CA SER A 149 22.88 18.42 27.10
C SER A 149 24.10 18.97 27.83
N ASN A 150 24.24 18.64 29.11
CA ASN A 150 25.42 19.04 29.90
C ASN A 150 26.62 18.09 29.71
N ASN A 151 26.43 16.95 29.02
CA ASN A 151 27.52 16.03 28.73
C ASN A 151 28.19 16.42 27.40
N THR A 152 29.25 17.21 27.50
CA THR A 152 30.07 17.73 26.40
C THR A 152 30.85 16.64 25.66
N SER A 153 31.20 15.54 26.34
CA SER A 153 31.86 14.36 25.73
C SER A 153 30.93 13.55 24.82
N SER A 154 29.61 13.74 24.92
CA SER A 154 28.64 13.00 24.12
C SER A 154 28.75 13.32 22.63
N ASN A 155 28.59 12.29 21.78
CA ASN A 155 28.48 12.44 20.32
C ASN A 155 27.21 13.18 19.87
N VAL A 156 26.24 13.35 20.77
CA VAL A 156 25.00 14.10 20.55
C VAL A 156 24.90 15.32 21.48
N HIS A 157 26.03 15.86 21.92
CA HIS A 157 26.05 17.11 22.69
C HIS A 157 25.45 18.24 21.87
N SER A 158 24.38 18.87 22.37
CA SER A 158 23.57 19.86 21.63
C SER A 158 24.10 21.29 21.69
N GLY A 159 25.18 21.55 22.43
CA GLY A 159 25.68 22.90 22.68
C GLY A 159 24.93 23.62 23.81
N PRO A 160 25.34 24.84 24.19
CA PRO A 160 24.84 25.57 25.35
C PRO A 160 23.44 26.17 25.17
N HIS A 161 23.07 26.53 23.94
CA HIS A 161 21.76 27.05 23.55
C HIS A 161 21.53 26.79 22.05
N PRO A 162 20.29 26.87 21.52
CA PRO A 162 20.07 26.71 20.09
C PRO A 162 20.83 27.78 19.30
N PHE A 163 21.37 27.39 18.15
CA PHE A 163 22.21 28.20 17.26
C PHE A 163 23.46 28.78 17.94
N SER A 164 24.00 28.07 18.93
CA SER A 164 25.27 28.45 19.57
C SER A 164 26.47 28.29 18.65
N GLU A 165 26.38 27.40 17.66
CA GLU A 165 27.47 27.12 16.76
C GLU A 165 27.42 28.06 15.55
N PRO A 166 28.56 28.63 15.12
CA PRO A 166 28.58 29.57 14.02
C PRO A 166 28.09 28.94 12.71
N GLU A 167 28.26 27.62 12.53
CA GLU A 167 27.78 26.88 11.37
C GLU A 167 26.25 26.84 11.30
N THR A 168 25.56 26.49 12.40
CA THR A 168 24.09 26.46 12.44
C THR A 168 23.50 27.88 12.39
N LEU A 169 24.18 28.86 13.00
CA LEU A 169 23.79 30.26 12.93
C LEU A 169 23.89 30.82 11.51
N ALA A 170 24.92 30.45 10.74
CA ALA A 170 25.07 30.81 9.34
C ALA A 170 23.90 30.29 8.50
N MET A 171 23.53 29.01 8.67
CA MET A 171 22.36 28.43 8.01
C MET A 171 21.05 29.12 8.40
N LYS A 172 20.86 29.43 9.69
CA LYS A 172 19.68 30.17 10.16
C LYS A 172 19.56 31.51 9.43
N LYS A 173 20.63 32.31 9.42
CA LYS A 173 20.67 33.63 8.77
C LYS A 173 20.39 33.53 7.28
N PHE A 174 20.98 32.54 6.60
CA PHE A 174 20.76 32.33 5.19
C PHE A 174 19.30 31.97 4.90
N VAL A 175 18.75 30.94 5.54
CA VAL A 175 17.37 30.48 5.29
C VAL A 175 16.35 31.57 5.63
N ASP A 176 16.52 32.29 6.73
CA ASP A 176 15.58 33.37 7.10
C ASP A 176 15.58 34.55 6.11
N ALA A 177 16.67 34.74 5.36
CA ALA A 177 16.77 35.79 4.35
C ALA A 177 16.29 35.35 2.95
N HIS A 178 15.96 34.07 2.73
CA HIS A 178 15.64 33.51 1.42
C HIS A 178 14.28 32.80 1.44
N GLU A 179 13.19 33.57 1.39
CA GLU A 179 11.81 33.04 1.33
C GLU A 179 11.50 32.21 0.08
N ASN A 180 12.35 32.29 -0.95
CA ASN A 180 12.19 31.53 -2.19
C ASN A 180 12.58 30.05 -2.03
N ILE A 181 13.18 29.63 -0.91
CA ILE A 181 13.48 28.23 -0.62
C ILE A 181 12.18 27.47 -0.33
N THR A 182 11.85 26.49 -1.15
CA THR A 182 10.62 25.70 -1.04
C THR A 182 10.88 24.22 -0.72
N ILE A 183 12.09 23.73 -1.00
CA ILE A 183 12.55 22.38 -0.66
C ILE A 183 13.92 22.46 0.03
N ALA A 184 14.15 21.67 1.07
CA ALA A 184 15.45 21.54 1.72
C ALA A 184 15.82 20.07 1.96
N LEU A 185 16.98 19.65 1.44
CA LEU A 185 17.53 18.31 1.58
C LEU A 185 18.82 18.37 2.40
N ASP A 186 18.86 17.60 3.48
CA ASP A 186 20.02 17.47 4.36
C ASP A 186 20.62 16.06 4.19
N TYR A 187 21.81 15.99 3.58
CA TYR A 187 22.43 14.73 3.18
C TYR A 187 23.41 14.22 4.24
N HIS A 188 23.15 12.99 4.65
CA HIS A 188 23.82 12.26 5.70
C HIS A 188 24.24 10.87 5.20
N SER A 189 24.99 10.15 6.04
CA SER A 189 25.09 8.69 5.95
C SER A 189 25.05 8.08 7.36
N GLN A 190 24.43 6.91 7.54
CA GLN A 190 24.10 5.88 6.54
C GLN A 190 22.70 5.29 6.77
N GLY A 191 22.14 4.64 5.75
CA GLY A 191 20.97 3.79 5.93
C GLY A 191 20.15 3.46 4.69
N ASN A 192 20.39 4.12 3.54
CA ASN A 192 19.48 4.13 2.40
C ASN A 192 18.05 4.48 2.84
N VAL A 193 17.88 5.63 3.50
CA VAL A 193 16.57 6.07 4.04
C VAL A 193 16.36 7.56 3.86
N PHE A 194 15.14 7.91 3.48
CA PHE A 194 14.59 9.24 3.58
C PHE A 194 13.89 9.43 4.92
N PHE A 195 14.19 10.53 5.59
CA PHE A 195 13.58 10.98 6.82
C PHE A 195 12.83 12.29 6.62
N PRO A 196 11.57 12.27 6.16
CA PRO A 196 10.78 13.49 6.00
C PRO A 196 10.48 14.16 7.34
N ALA A 197 10.40 15.49 7.33
CA ALA A 197 10.12 16.29 8.53
C ALA A 197 8.76 15.99 9.16
N HIS A 198 8.63 16.31 10.46
CA HIS A 198 7.38 16.15 11.21
C HIS A 198 7.20 17.25 12.26
N LYS A 199 5.95 17.47 12.71
CA LYS A 199 5.65 18.45 13.77
C LYS A 199 5.72 17.88 15.19
N PHE A 200 6.30 16.69 15.38
CA PHE A 200 6.35 15.97 16.66
C PHE A 200 4.97 15.67 17.27
N LYS A 201 3.93 15.65 16.44
CA LYS A 201 2.58 15.28 16.83
C LYS A 201 2.24 13.94 16.19
N HIS A 202 1.51 13.11 16.91
CA HIS A 202 1.04 11.80 16.44
C HIS A 202 -0.18 11.91 15.52
N GLU A 203 -0.14 12.88 14.59
CA GLU A 203 -1.22 13.18 13.65
C GLU A 203 -0.65 13.43 12.27
N SER A 204 -1.32 12.92 11.24
CA SER A 204 -0.94 13.13 9.84
C SER A 204 -0.92 14.61 9.50
N GLU A 205 0.18 15.17 8.98
CA GLU A 205 0.22 16.55 8.49
C GLU A 205 -0.33 16.68 7.06
N ILE A 206 -0.82 17.87 6.69
CA ILE A 206 -1.35 18.11 5.34
C ILE A 206 -0.25 17.96 4.28
N GLU A 207 0.98 18.33 4.60
CA GLU A 207 2.19 18.11 3.80
C GLU A 207 2.69 16.66 3.86
N GLY A 208 1.99 15.80 4.60
CA GLY A 208 2.26 14.37 4.77
C GLY A 208 2.48 13.65 3.45
N THR A 209 1.54 13.85 2.52
CA THR A 209 1.60 13.27 1.18
C THR A 209 2.77 13.83 0.39
N ASP A 210 2.95 15.15 0.36
CA ASP A 210 4.01 15.83 -0.41
C ASP A 210 5.40 15.31 -0.07
N LEU A 211 5.71 15.30 1.22
CA LEU A 211 6.97 14.85 1.78
C LEU A 211 7.26 13.39 1.39
N ASN A 212 6.27 12.50 1.54
CA ASN A 212 6.44 11.10 1.18
C ASN A 212 6.56 10.89 -0.34
N THR A 213 5.77 11.62 -1.13
CA THR A 213 5.79 11.51 -2.60
C THR A 213 7.08 12.11 -3.19
N LEU A 214 7.64 13.18 -2.60
CA LEU A 214 8.96 13.70 -2.97
C LEU A 214 10.02 12.61 -2.78
N CYS A 215 10.07 12.00 -1.60
CA CYS A 215 11.00 10.89 -1.31
C CYS A 215 10.76 9.69 -2.23
N ALA A 216 9.51 9.31 -2.48
CA ALA A 216 9.19 8.18 -3.34
C ALA A 216 9.61 8.42 -4.80
N ASN A 217 9.43 9.64 -5.29
CA ASN A 217 9.88 10.04 -6.62
C ASN A 217 11.41 10.07 -6.72
N MET A 218 12.11 10.53 -5.69
CA MET A 218 13.58 10.44 -5.62
C MET A 218 14.05 8.98 -5.60
N ASN A 219 13.40 8.15 -4.78
CA ASN A 219 13.70 6.71 -4.67
C ASN A 219 13.53 5.98 -6.01
N TYR A 220 12.51 6.34 -6.79
CA TYR A 220 12.31 5.77 -8.13
C TYR A 220 13.47 6.10 -9.09
N GLU A 221 14.05 7.30 -8.99
CA GLU A 221 15.22 7.67 -9.79
C GLU A 221 16.47 6.89 -9.34
N ILE A 222 16.68 6.73 -8.03
CA ILE A 222 17.76 5.89 -7.46
C ILE A 222 17.66 4.45 -7.98
N GLN A 223 16.47 3.86 -7.87
CA GLN A 223 16.23 2.47 -8.25
C GLN A 223 16.54 2.21 -9.73
N LYS A 224 16.31 3.18 -10.62
CA LYS A 224 16.63 3.02 -12.05
C LYS A 224 18.12 2.92 -12.35
N VAL A 225 18.98 3.48 -11.48
CA VAL A 225 20.44 3.50 -11.71
C VAL A 225 21.10 2.25 -11.15
N THR A 226 20.82 1.90 -9.89
CA THR A 226 21.54 0.84 -9.17
C THR A 226 20.65 -0.33 -8.73
N GLY A 227 19.33 -0.21 -8.89
CA GLY A 227 18.36 -1.15 -8.32
C GLY A 227 18.13 -1.01 -6.82
N ARG A 228 18.89 -0.14 -6.12
CA ARG A 228 18.70 0.10 -4.69
C ARG A 228 17.36 0.78 -4.41
N LYS A 229 16.78 0.46 -3.26
CA LYS A 229 15.61 1.17 -2.73
C LYS A 229 15.97 1.82 -1.41
N TYR A 230 15.43 3.01 -1.20
CA TYR A 230 15.57 3.78 0.03
C TYR A 230 14.24 3.76 0.79
N GLY A 231 14.31 3.46 2.09
CA GLY A 231 13.14 3.49 2.96
C GLY A 231 12.61 4.91 3.13
N ILE A 232 11.33 5.07 3.47
CA ILE A 232 10.75 6.38 3.78
C ILE A 232 10.14 6.33 5.17
N HIS A 233 10.83 6.92 6.15
CA HIS A 233 10.48 6.79 7.56
C HIS A 233 10.50 8.13 8.27
N ARG A 234 9.49 8.44 9.09
CA ARG A 234 9.48 9.69 9.85
C ARG A 234 10.09 9.57 11.26
N GLY A 235 10.52 8.38 11.66
CA GLY A 235 10.79 8.08 13.06
C GLY A 235 9.47 7.92 13.81
N LYS A 236 9.25 6.80 14.52
CA LYS A 236 8.08 6.66 15.38
C LYS A 236 8.44 7.09 16.81
N PRO A 237 7.73 8.04 17.43
CA PRO A 237 7.77 8.23 18.87
C PRO A 237 7.17 6.97 19.55
N PRO A 238 7.70 6.46 20.67
CA PRO A 238 8.53 7.15 21.64
C PRO A 238 10.00 6.70 21.59
N THR A 239 10.68 6.87 20.45
CA THR A 239 12.13 7.07 20.55
C THR A 239 12.36 8.45 21.18
N LYS A 240 13.40 8.62 22.02
CA LYS A 240 13.85 9.96 22.43
C LYS A 240 14.14 10.71 21.13
N LEU A 241 13.18 11.52 20.69
CA LEU A 241 13.10 12.05 19.34
C LEU A 241 14.39 12.80 19.00
N ILE A 242 14.90 12.54 17.79
CA ILE A 242 15.92 13.39 17.16
C ILE A 242 15.33 14.81 17.16
N SER A 243 15.97 15.70 17.90
CA SER A 243 15.44 17.03 18.18
C SER A 243 16.57 18.05 18.11
N GLY A 244 16.25 19.31 17.80
CA GLY A 244 17.24 20.32 17.44
C GLY A 244 17.90 20.07 16.09
N SER A 245 17.19 19.48 15.13
CA SER A 245 17.71 19.19 13.78
C SER A 245 17.45 20.32 12.79
N GLY A 246 18.24 20.39 11.71
CA GLY A 246 18.02 21.33 10.61
C GLY A 246 16.69 21.11 9.88
N ARG A 247 16.35 19.84 9.65
CA ARG A 247 15.12 19.39 8.97
C ARG A 247 13.85 19.99 9.57
N GLU A 248 13.70 19.87 10.89
CA GLU A 248 12.52 20.40 11.59
C GLU A 248 12.48 21.93 11.57
N TYR A 249 13.64 22.58 11.66
CA TYR A 249 13.74 24.03 11.56
C TYR A 249 13.30 24.51 10.18
N TYR A 250 13.81 23.92 9.09
CA TYR A 250 13.40 24.28 7.73
C TYR A 250 11.89 24.07 7.52
N TYR A 251 11.36 22.95 7.99
CA TYR A 251 9.93 22.67 7.90
C TYR A 251 9.06 23.68 8.67
N SER A 252 9.53 24.17 9.82
CA SER A 252 8.84 25.23 10.57
C SER A 252 8.73 26.57 9.81
N ARG A 253 9.54 26.77 8.75
CA ARG A 253 9.49 27.93 7.86
C ARG A 253 8.61 27.70 6.62
N GLY A 254 7.89 26.58 6.53
CA GLY A 254 7.04 26.23 5.40
C GLY A 254 7.75 25.51 4.25
N ILE A 255 8.98 25.04 4.48
CA ILE A 255 9.82 24.37 3.47
C ILE A 255 9.55 22.86 3.52
N ILE A 256 9.36 22.20 2.37
CA ILE A 256 9.33 20.75 2.30
C ILE A 256 10.73 20.21 2.61
N SER A 257 10.92 19.62 3.80
CA SER A 257 12.25 19.24 4.28
C SER A 257 12.42 17.75 4.55
N VAL A 258 13.55 17.21 4.11
CA VAL A 258 13.88 15.79 4.18
C VAL A 258 15.36 15.61 4.53
N VAL A 259 15.66 14.71 5.46
CA VAL A 259 17.01 14.16 5.65
C VAL A 259 17.18 12.94 4.75
N VAL A 260 18.31 12.83 4.05
CA VAL A 260 18.64 11.69 3.18
C VAL A 260 19.86 10.98 3.74
N GLU A 261 19.70 9.74 4.21
CA GLU A 261 20.78 8.89 4.69
C GLU A 261 21.24 7.97 3.55
N VAL A 262 22.43 8.24 3.01
CA VAL A 262 22.96 7.57 1.81
C VAL A 262 23.90 6.43 2.18
N GLY A 263 23.81 5.34 1.42
CA GLY A 263 24.70 4.20 1.52
C GLY A 263 24.54 3.39 2.82
N THR A 264 25.36 2.36 2.95
CA THR A 264 25.34 1.45 4.12
C THR A 264 26.46 1.71 5.12
N ARG A 265 27.38 2.65 4.80
CA ARG A 265 28.58 2.99 5.59
C ARG A 265 28.84 4.51 5.59
N ASN A 266 29.29 5.08 6.71
CA ASN A 266 29.67 6.50 6.78
C ASN A 266 30.82 6.85 5.81
N ILE A 267 31.80 5.93 5.73
CA ILE A 267 32.97 6.02 4.85
C ILE A 267 33.03 4.71 4.04
N PRO A 268 32.35 4.65 2.89
CA PRO A 268 32.36 3.48 2.03
C PRO A 268 33.66 3.37 1.20
N ASP A 269 33.83 2.27 0.48
CA ASP A 269 34.86 2.20 -0.58
C ASP A 269 34.49 3.18 -1.69
N PHE A 270 35.46 3.97 -2.17
CA PHE A 270 35.17 5.04 -3.12
C PHE A 270 34.72 4.47 -4.47
N MET A 271 35.49 3.55 -5.02
CA MET A 271 35.30 3.05 -6.39
C MET A 271 34.09 2.12 -6.50
N GLN A 272 33.75 1.40 -5.43
CA GLN A 272 32.65 0.43 -5.46
C GLN A 272 31.33 1.01 -4.97
N ASN A 273 31.34 1.73 -3.84
CA ASN A 273 30.10 2.08 -3.14
C ASN A 273 29.81 3.58 -3.18
N MET A 274 30.83 4.43 -3.02
CA MET A 274 30.66 5.89 -3.06
C MET A 274 30.20 6.34 -4.45
N GLN A 275 30.89 5.90 -5.50
CA GLN A 275 30.54 6.27 -6.88
C GLN A 275 29.12 5.83 -7.24
N GLU A 276 28.74 4.57 -6.97
CA GLU A 276 27.35 4.09 -7.17
C GLU A 276 26.33 4.97 -6.42
N SER A 277 26.66 5.39 -5.19
CA SER A 277 25.78 6.23 -4.37
C SER A 277 25.69 7.67 -4.89
N ILE A 278 26.75 8.18 -5.51
CA ILE A 278 26.73 9.49 -6.18
C ILE A 278 25.87 9.40 -7.44
N ASP A 279 26.15 8.42 -8.30
CA ASP A 279 25.49 8.23 -9.60
C ASP A 279 23.98 8.04 -9.45
N GLU A 280 23.53 7.28 -8.44
CA GLU A 280 22.10 7.07 -8.18
C GLU A 280 21.39 8.33 -7.63
N ASN A 281 22.11 9.17 -6.88
CA ASN A 281 21.53 10.35 -6.25
C ASN A 281 21.50 11.59 -7.16
N ILE A 282 22.36 11.68 -8.19
CA ILE A 282 22.33 12.78 -9.17
C ILE A 282 20.94 12.94 -9.83
N PRO A 283 20.33 11.91 -10.45
CA PRO A 283 19.00 12.05 -11.05
C PRO A 283 17.91 12.28 -10.00
N ALA A 284 18.06 11.74 -8.78
CA ALA A 284 17.14 11.98 -7.67
C ALA A 284 17.16 13.46 -7.21
N LEU A 285 18.34 14.06 -7.08
CA LEU A 285 18.51 15.49 -6.79
C LEU A 285 17.93 16.37 -7.90
N LEU A 286 18.18 16.02 -9.17
CA LEU A 286 17.59 16.73 -10.30
C LEU A 286 16.05 16.64 -10.29
N ARG A 287 15.49 15.47 -9.94
CA ARG A 287 14.04 15.27 -9.78
C ARG A 287 13.47 16.15 -8.69
N SER A 288 14.14 16.27 -7.55
CA SER A 288 13.73 17.14 -6.44
C SER A 288 13.83 18.63 -6.81
N LEU A 289 14.94 19.07 -7.41
CA LEU A 289 15.14 20.46 -7.84
C LEU A 289 14.05 20.93 -8.79
N ARG A 290 13.56 20.04 -9.67
CA ARG A 290 12.44 20.31 -10.59
C ARG A 290 11.11 20.56 -9.90
N GLU A 291 10.91 20.00 -8.70
CA GLU A 291 9.66 20.13 -7.94
C GLU A 291 9.62 21.42 -7.12
N ALA A 292 10.73 22.14 -6.94
CA ALA A 292 10.77 23.38 -6.14
C ALA A 292 9.70 24.40 -6.58
N LYS A 293 9.56 24.63 -7.89
CA LYS A 293 8.50 25.51 -8.44
C LYS A 293 7.07 25.15 -8.00
N ASN A 294 6.78 23.87 -7.73
CA ASN A 294 5.44 23.38 -7.38
C ASN A 294 5.05 23.63 -5.92
N TYR A 295 5.99 24.10 -5.11
CA TYR A 295 5.75 24.53 -3.72
C TYR A 295 5.95 26.04 -3.55
N SER A 296 6.02 26.78 -4.66
CA SER A 296 6.16 28.24 -4.66
C SER A 296 4.80 28.94 -4.45
N LYS A 297 4.86 30.24 -4.18
CA LYS A 297 3.68 31.12 -4.10
C LYS A 297 2.86 31.14 -5.41
N ASN A 298 3.47 30.76 -6.55
CA ASN A 298 2.82 30.69 -7.86
C ASN A 298 2.14 29.34 -8.14
N ALA A 299 2.26 28.37 -7.24
CA ALA A 299 1.63 27.07 -7.41
C ALA A 299 0.10 27.17 -7.28
N PRO A 300 -0.67 26.39 -8.08
CA PRO A 300 -2.10 26.26 -7.85
C PRO A 300 -2.40 25.78 -6.42
N LYS A 301 -3.59 26.09 -5.93
CA LYS A 301 -4.03 25.62 -4.61
C LYS A 301 -4.05 24.10 -4.56
N ARG A 302 -3.81 23.53 -3.37
CA ARG A 302 -3.97 22.09 -3.10
C ARG A 302 -5.43 21.69 -3.35
N VAL A 303 -5.63 20.49 -3.89
CA VAL A 303 -6.96 19.89 -4.04
C VAL A 303 -7.54 19.56 -2.66
N ASN A 304 -8.82 19.88 -2.45
CA ASN A 304 -9.53 19.67 -1.18
C ASN A 304 -10.47 18.47 -1.27
N ASN A 305 -10.80 17.88 -0.11
CA ASN A 305 -11.82 16.82 0.03
C ASN A 305 -11.66 15.62 -0.92
N PHE A 306 -10.44 15.32 -1.35
CA PHE A 306 -10.16 14.14 -2.17
C PHE A 306 -10.52 12.86 -1.40
N SER A 307 -11.51 12.13 -1.89
CA SER A 307 -12.06 10.93 -1.25
C SER A 307 -12.69 9.98 -2.27
N THR A 308 -13.01 8.76 -1.84
CA THR A 308 -13.83 7.82 -2.60
C THR A 308 -15.31 8.12 -2.40
N SER A 309 -16.11 8.03 -3.46
CA SER A 309 -17.58 8.10 -3.39
C SER A 309 -18.25 6.75 -3.59
N ASN A 310 -17.64 5.85 -4.37
CA ASN A 310 -18.11 4.48 -4.57
C ASN A 310 -16.92 3.51 -4.63
N VAL A 311 -17.09 2.31 -4.07
CA VAL A 311 -16.10 1.24 -4.06
C VAL A 311 -16.83 -0.07 -4.36
N SER A 312 -16.47 -0.71 -5.46
CA SER A 312 -16.92 -2.06 -5.80
C SER A 312 -15.74 -3.03 -5.74
N LYS A 313 -15.96 -4.27 -6.17
CA LYS A 313 -14.92 -5.28 -6.32
C LYS A 313 -13.91 -4.99 -7.43
N ASN A 314 -14.30 -4.19 -8.43
CA ASN A 314 -13.48 -3.93 -9.61
C ASN A 314 -13.45 -2.45 -10.04
N GLU A 315 -14.11 -1.56 -9.30
CA GLU A 315 -14.18 -0.14 -9.62
C GLU A 315 -14.10 0.73 -8.37
N VAL A 316 -13.50 1.91 -8.51
CA VAL A 316 -13.47 2.94 -7.48
C VAL A 316 -13.78 4.28 -8.11
N THR A 317 -14.78 4.98 -7.59
CA THR A 317 -15.06 6.36 -7.98
C THR A 317 -14.46 7.33 -6.98
N LEU A 318 -13.66 8.27 -7.48
CA LEU A 318 -12.97 9.31 -6.74
C LEU A 318 -13.62 10.65 -7.00
N THR A 319 -13.72 11.48 -5.96
CA THR A 319 -14.28 12.84 -6.02
C THR A 319 -13.41 13.82 -5.26
N TRP A 320 -13.41 15.08 -5.69
CA TRP A 320 -12.66 16.15 -5.04
C TRP A 320 -13.25 17.53 -5.29
N ASP A 321 -12.89 18.47 -4.43
CA ASP A 321 -13.32 19.86 -4.52
C ASP A 321 -12.19 20.75 -5.03
N TYR A 322 -12.54 21.61 -5.98
CA TYR A 322 -11.64 22.63 -6.51
C TYR A 322 -12.42 23.80 -7.11
N PRO A 323 -12.03 25.08 -6.89
CA PRO A 323 -12.68 26.22 -7.53
C PRO A 323 -12.70 26.10 -9.06
N GLU A 324 -13.73 26.64 -9.73
CA GLU A 324 -13.76 26.62 -11.20
C GLU A 324 -12.60 27.41 -11.79
N ASN A 325 -11.82 26.76 -12.66
CA ASN A 325 -10.73 27.38 -13.38
C ASN A 325 -10.41 26.58 -14.65
N LYS A 326 -10.60 27.21 -15.83
CA LYS A 326 -10.37 26.59 -17.14
C LYS A 326 -8.91 26.26 -17.44
N ASP A 327 -7.97 26.89 -16.72
CA ASP A 327 -6.53 26.68 -16.92
C ASP A 327 -5.98 25.58 -16.00
N ILE A 328 -6.84 24.96 -15.17
CA ILE A 328 -6.46 23.91 -14.22
C ILE A 328 -7.05 22.57 -14.65
N TYR A 329 -6.19 21.57 -14.76
CA TYR A 329 -6.58 20.16 -14.85
C TYR A 329 -5.96 19.37 -13.69
N PHE A 330 -6.39 18.12 -13.49
CA PHE A 330 -5.96 17.25 -12.40
C PHE A 330 -5.21 16.04 -12.93
N GLN A 331 -4.16 15.64 -12.21
CA GLN A 331 -3.47 14.36 -12.41
C GLN A 331 -3.82 13.42 -11.26
N VAL A 332 -4.33 12.23 -11.58
CA VAL A 332 -4.65 11.18 -10.61
C VAL A 332 -3.70 10.00 -10.80
N PHE A 333 -3.10 9.53 -9.72
CA PHE A 333 -2.18 8.40 -9.69
C PHE A 333 -2.75 7.28 -8.82
N ARG A 334 -2.51 6.01 -9.20
CA ARG A 334 -2.91 4.80 -8.47
C ARG A 334 -1.72 3.92 -8.19
N ASN A 335 -1.49 3.61 -6.92
CA ASN A 335 -0.47 2.66 -6.46
C ASN A 335 -1.10 1.49 -5.70
N THR A 336 -0.47 0.32 -5.76
CA THR A 336 -0.87 -0.84 -4.95
C THR A 336 -0.12 -0.88 -3.61
N GLU A 337 1.02 -0.21 -3.53
CA GLU A 337 1.78 -0.09 -2.28
C GLU A 337 1.81 1.34 -1.72
N ASN A 338 1.95 1.40 -0.41
CA ASN A 338 2.05 2.67 0.29
C ASN A 338 3.42 3.33 0.04
N LYS A 339 3.43 4.66 -0.19
CA LYS A 339 4.66 5.46 -0.45
C LYS A 339 5.43 5.05 -1.71
N GLU A 340 4.72 4.51 -2.70
CA GLU A 340 5.25 4.41 -4.06
C GLU A 340 5.27 5.76 -4.78
N SER A 341 6.12 5.85 -5.79
CA SER A 341 6.31 7.05 -6.60
C SER A 341 5.05 7.44 -7.37
N CYS A 342 4.92 8.71 -7.76
CA CYS A 342 3.89 9.18 -8.69
C CYS A 342 4.58 9.54 -10.01
N THR A 343 4.47 8.64 -10.99
CA THR A 343 5.13 8.72 -12.31
C THR A 343 4.09 8.65 -13.42
N LYS A 344 4.54 8.73 -14.68
CA LYS A 344 3.64 8.52 -15.82
C LYS A 344 3.08 7.09 -15.87
N ASN A 345 3.79 6.09 -15.33
CA ASN A 345 3.43 4.68 -15.44
C ASN A 345 2.22 4.30 -14.59
N ASN A 346 1.95 5.06 -13.52
CA ASN A 346 0.86 4.83 -12.59
C ASN A 346 -0.12 6.01 -12.53
N MET A 347 -0.03 6.93 -13.50
CA MET A 347 -1.04 7.95 -13.71
C MET A 347 -2.22 7.33 -14.45
N VAL A 348 -3.39 7.35 -13.80
CA VAL A 348 -4.61 6.72 -14.32
C VAL A 348 -5.55 7.71 -14.99
N CYS A 349 -5.40 9.02 -14.71
CA CYS A 349 -6.26 10.04 -15.29
C CYS A 349 -5.57 11.41 -15.38
N GLU A 350 -5.79 12.11 -16.49
CA GLU A 350 -5.69 13.57 -16.60
C GLU A 350 -7.07 14.12 -16.99
N THR A 351 -7.63 15.02 -16.19
CA THR A 351 -9.02 15.48 -16.40
C THR A 351 -9.27 16.89 -15.89
N TYR A 352 -10.23 17.58 -16.48
CA TYR A 352 -10.79 18.84 -15.96
C TYR A 352 -11.99 18.59 -15.03
N ASN A 353 -12.51 17.36 -15.00
CA ASN A 353 -13.63 16.99 -14.14
C ASN A 353 -13.19 16.89 -12.68
N ARG A 354 -14.16 16.93 -11.77
CA ARG A 354 -13.98 16.77 -10.32
C ARG A 354 -14.26 15.35 -9.82
N THR A 355 -14.41 14.42 -10.76
CA THR A 355 -14.71 13.02 -10.52
C THR A 355 -13.96 12.16 -11.52
N PHE A 356 -13.57 10.96 -11.09
CA PHE A 356 -12.96 9.93 -11.94
C PHE A 356 -13.33 8.55 -11.41
N THR A 357 -13.79 7.67 -12.31
CA THR A 357 -14.05 6.26 -12.00
C THR A 357 -12.93 5.42 -12.58
N ASP A 358 -12.16 4.80 -11.70
CA ASP A 358 -11.16 3.81 -12.06
C ASP A 358 -11.82 2.43 -12.14
N ILE A 359 -11.57 1.69 -13.21
CA ILE A 359 -12.24 0.43 -13.55
C ILE A 359 -11.23 -0.69 -13.77
N GLN A 360 -11.70 -1.93 -13.85
CA GLN A 360 -10.85 -3.12 -14.05
C GLN A 360 -9.82 -3.33 -12.92
N LEU A 361 -10.18 -2.94 -11.72
CA LEU A 361 -9.41 -3.22 -10.50
C LEU A 361 -9.59 -4.69 -10.11
N LYS A 362 -8.63 -5.22 -9.36
CA LYS A 362 -8.72 -6.55 -8.76
C LYS A 362 -9.56 -6.48 -7.48
N SER A 363 -10.35 -7.51 -7.19
CA SER A 363 -11.05 -7.66 -5.90
C SER A 363 -10.05 -7.77 -4.76
N SER A 364 -10.53 -7.50 -3.53
CA SER A 364 -9.74 -7.64 -2.29
C SER A 364 -8.36 -6.95 -2.34
N THR A 365 -8.19 -5.90 -3.15
CA THR A 365 -6.87 -5.31 -3.41
C THR A 365 -6.81 -3.89 -2.86
N SER A 366 -5.76 -3.59 -2.12
CA SER A 366 -5.55 -2.24 -1.58
C SER A 366 -4.99 -1.31 -2.65
N TYR A 367 -5.57 -0.12 -2.77
CA TYR A 367 -5.12 0.94 -3.67
C TYR A 367 -4.92 2.25 -2.91
N TYR A 368 -3.89 3.00 -3.34
CA TYR A 368 -3.53 4.31 -2.82
C TYR A 368 -3.59 5.31 -3.96
N TYR A 369 -4.52 6.26 -3.86
CA TYR A 369 -4.69 7.30 -4.86
C TYR A 369 -4.09 8.62 -4.43
N TYR A 370 -3.48 9.31 -5.39
CA TYR A 370 -2.87 10.63 -5.21
C TYR A 370 -3.42 11.57 -6.27
N ILE A 371 -3.65 12.83 -5.90
CA ILE A 371 -4.13 13.85 -6.83
C ILE A 371 -3.40 15.17 -6.61
N ARG A 372 -3.19 15.91 -7.70
CA ARG A 372 -2.77 17.31 -7.67
C ARG A 372 -3.36 18.07 -8.86
N ALA A 373 -3.54 19.38 -8.68
CA ALA A 373 -3.90 20.30 -9.74
C ALA A 373 -2.66 20.71 -10.55
N VAL A 374 -2.84 20.98 -11.83
CA VAL A 374 -1.79 21.42 -12.75
C VAL A 374 -2.29 22.62 -13.53
N ASN A 375 -1.50 23.70 -13.54
CA ASN A 375 -1.76 24.84 -14.40
C ASN A 375 -1.26 24.55 -15.81
N ASN A 376 -2.18 24.48 -16.77
CA ASN A 376 -1.92 24.10 -18.16
C ASN A 376 -0.97 25.09 -18.88
N LEU A 377 -1.02 26.38 -18.51
CA LEU A 377 -0.20 27.41 -19.15
C LEU A 377 1.26 27.40 -18.66
N THR A 378 1.48 27.09 -17.37
CA THR A 378 2.79 27.23 -16.72
C THR A 378 3.47 25.89 -16.40
N ASP A 379 2.75 24.77 -16.48
CA ASP A 379 3.17 23.43 -16.02
C ASP A 379 3.59 23.42 -14.53
N VAL A 380 3.11 24.38 -13.74
CA VAL A 380 3.28 24.41 -12.27
C VAL A 380 2.16 23.58 -11.65
N LYS A 381 2.54 22.66 -10.77
CA LYS A 381 1.61 21.79 -10.04
C LYS A 381 1.33 22.33 -8.65
N SER A 382 0.15 22.03 -8.13
CA SER A 382 -0.13 22.17 -6.70
C SER A 382 0.62 21.10 -5.89
N PRO A 383 0.77 21.32 -4.59
CA PRO A 383 0.94 20.23 -3.62
C PRO A 383 -0.15 19.15 -3.77
N TYR A 384 0.14 17.92 -3.36
CA TYR A 384 -0.74 16.76 -3.44
C TYR A 384 -1.84 16.78 -2.38
N ALA A 385 -3.07 16.37 -2.67
CA ALA A 385 -4.06 16.20 -1.60
C ALA A 385 -3.62 15.10 -0.59
N PRO A 386 -4.15 15.10 0.65
CA PRO A 386 -4.13 13.91 1.49
C PRO A 386 -4.66 12.70 0.71
N LYS A 387 -3.81 11.69 0.52
CA LYS A 387 -4.11 10.51 -0.33
C LYS A 387 -5.42 9.84 0.11
N ALA A 388 -6.11 9.22 -0.85
CA ALA A 388 -7.22 8.32 -0.58
C ALA A 388 -6.68 6.88 -0.52
N LYS A 389 -7.10 6.11 0.49
CA LYS A 389 -6.75 4.71 0.64
C LYS A 389 -8.04 3.89 0.62
N VAL A 390 -8.05 2.86 -0.19
CA VAL A 390 -9.23 2.00 -0.39
C VAL A 390 -8.78 0.56 -0.56
N ARG A 391 -9.65 -0.40 -0.24
CA ARG A 391 -9.55 -1.77 -0.71
C ARG A 391 -10.85 -2.08 -1.42
N THR A 392 -10.73 -2.62 -2.62
CA THR A 392 -11.89 -3.11 -3.38
C THR A 392 -12.60 -4.20 -2.59
N LEU A 393 -13.90 -4.33 -2.82
CA LEU A 393 -14.70 -5.38 -2.19
C LEU A 393 -14.22 -6.77 -2.65
N LEU A 394 -14.60 -7.79 -1.88
CA LEU A 394 -14.37 -9.19 -2.26
C LEU A 394 -15.17 -9.53 -3.51
N ASP A 395 -14.68 -10.48 -4.32
CA ASP A 395 -15.56 -11.12 -5.29
C ASP A 395 -16.66 -11.93 -4.59
N ASP A 396 -17.70 -12.25 -5.36
CA ASP A 396 -18.95 -12.79 -4.81
C ASP A 396 -18.68 -14.15 -4.12
N ASP A 397 -17.73 -14.93 -4.63
CA ASP A 397 -17.30 -16.23 -4.06
C ASP A 397 -16.13 -16.15 -3.07
N GLU A 398 -15.59 -14.97 -2.77
CA GLU A 398 -14.37 -14.80 -1.97
C GLU A 398 -14.64 -14.48 -0.49
N PHE A 399 -13.76 -14.99 0.36
CA PHE A 399 -13.59 -14.64 1.77
C PHE A 399 -12.16 -14.11 1.96
N ALA A 400 -11.94 -13.23 2.94
CA ALA A 400 -10.60 -12.76 3.27
C ALA A 400 -10.35 -12.68 4.78
N LYS A 401 -9.15 -13.06 5.21
CA LYS A 401 -8.68 -12.90 6.58
C LYS A 401 -7.21 -12.49 6.62
N THR A 402 -6.90 -11.56 7.53
CA THR A 402 -5.53 -11.25 7.95
C THR A 402 -5.27 -11.95 9.28
N ILE A 403 -4.29 -12.86 9.32
CA ILE A 403 -3.94 -13.60 10.52
C ILE A 403 -2.59 -13.09 11.04
N PHE A 404 -2.54 -12.80 12.33
CA PHE A 404 -1.33 -12.40 13.04
C PHE A 404 -0.87 -13.56 13.93
N PRO A 405 0.44 -13.80 14.07
CA PRO A 405 0.92 -14.84 14.96
C PRO A 405 0.71 -14.39 16.42
N ASN A 406 0.42 -15.35 17.31
CA ASN A 406 0.37 -15.08 18.74
C ASN A 406 1.73 -14.54 19.22
N PRO A 407 1.79 -13.54 20.13
CA PRO A 407 3.05 -13.06 20.67
C PRO A 407 3.99 -14.17 21.13
N LYS A 408 3.48 -15.22 21.79
CA LYS A 408 4.31 -16.32 22.29
C LYS A 408 4.84 -17.26 21.21
N SER A 409 4.24 -17.23 20.01
CA SER A 409 4.60 -18.11 18.90
C SER A 409 5.37 -17.40 17.78
N VAL A 410 5.88 -16.20 18.05
CA VAL A 410 6.72 -15.44 17.12
C VAL A 410 7.97 -14.91 17.82
N GLY A 411 9.13 -15.20 17.25
CA GLY A 411 10.42 -14.89 17.88
C GLY A 411 11.60 -15.33 17.04
N TYR A 412 12.81 -15.28 17.59
CA TYR A 412 14.01 -15.75 16.92
C TYR A 412 14.86 -16.63 17.83
N VAL A 413 15.54 -17.60 17.23
CA VAL A 413 16.52 -18.46 17.91
C VAL A 413 17.91 -18.12 17.42
N ALA A 414 18.90 -18.15 18.32
CA ALA A 414 20.30 -17.86 18.01
C ALA A 414 21.22 -18.94 18.57
N GLN A 415 22.24 -19.31 17.77
CA GLN A 415 23.18 -20.39 18.04
C GLN A 415 23.96 -20.20 19.35
N LYS A 416 24.38 -18.96 19.64
CA LYS A 416 25.17 -18.62 20.84
C LYS A 416 24.32 -18.08 21.99
N SER A 417 23.00 -18.22 21.93
CA SER A 417 22.08 -17.67 22.94
C SER A 417 21.02 -18.69 23.40
N ILE A 418 21.37 -19.98 23.37
CA ILE A 418 20.48 -21.13 23.61
C ILE A 418 19.63 -20.95 24.86
N GLU A 419 20.23 -20.65 26.01
CA GLU A 419 19.54 -20.48 27.30
C GLU A 419 18.54 -19.31 27.33
N THR A 420 18.70 -18.33 26.45
CA THR A 420 17.87 -17.12 26.40
C THR A 420 16.90 -17.09 25.22
N ASN A 421 16.94 -18.06 24.31
CA ASN A 421 16.10 -18.06 23.10
C ASN A 421 14.61 -17.99 23.42
N LEU A 422 14.15 -18.67 24.47
CA LEU A 422 12.75 -18.57 24.92
C LEU A 422 12.33 -17.13 25.24
N LYS A 423 13.25 -16.31 25.77
CA LYS A 423 13.00 -14.90 26.11
C LYS A 423 12.92 -14.01 24.88
N HIS A 424 13.24 -14.50 23.68
CA HIS A 424 13.15 -13.71 22.45
C HIS A 424 11.75 -13.70 21.84
N PHE A 425 10.87 -14.60 22.26
CA PHE A 425 9.51 -14.71 21.72
C PHE A 425 8.59 -13.64 22.29
N GLY A 426 7.83 -12.97 21.42
CA GLY A 426 6.89 -11.91 21.77
C GLY A 426 7.51 -10.56 22.12
N ILE A 427 8.83 -10.39 21.88
CA ILE A 427 9.55 -9.17 22.21
C ILE A 427 9.97 -8.41 20.97
N ASN A 428 9.46 -7.19 20.79
CA ASN A 428 9.87 -6.08 19.89
C ASN A 428 10.35 -6.41 18.46
N SER A 429 11.32 -7.30 18.25
CA SER A 429 11.94 -7.53 16.96
C SER A 429 12.53 -8.94 16.78
N LEU A 430 12.57 -9.40 15.53
CA LEU A 430 13.30 -10.59 15.09
C LEU A 430 14.71 -10.19 14.65
N PHE A 431 15.72 -10.98 15.03
CA PHE A 431 17.11 -10.78 14.60
C PHE A 431 17.55 -11.97 13.76
N ILE A 432 17.74 -11.76 12.46
CA ILE A 432 17.86 -12.85 11.48
C ILE A 432 19.11 -12.66 10.62
N GLY A 433 19.92 -13.72 10.50
CA GLY A 433 21.20 -13.74 9.79
C GLY A 433 22.32 -14.24 10.68
N VAL A 434 23.53 -13.71 10.50
CA VAL A 434 24.72 -14.17 11.24
C VAL A 434 25.51 -13.00 11.79
N ASN A 435 26.02 -13.14 13.01
CA ASN A 435 27.03 -12.25 13.55
C ASN A 435 27.94 -12.99 14.55
N GLU A 436 29.07 -12.38 14.91
CA GLU A 436 30.03 -13.02 15.83
C GLU A 436 29.45 -13.26 17.23
N THR A 437 28.56 -12.39 17.72
CA THR A 437 28.02 -12.46 19.09
C THR A 437 26.94 -13.53 19.27
N LYS A 438 26.01 -13.64 18.31
CA LYS A 438 24.84 -14.54 18.35
C LYS A 438 25.05 -15.82 17.54
N GLY A 439 26.03 -15.86 16.65
CA GLY A 439 26.16 -16.92 15.65
C GLY A 439 25.03 -16.84 14.62
N LYS A 440 24.65 -17.99 14.05
CA LYS A 440 23.48 -18.08 13.16
C LYS A 440 22.20 -17.81 13.94
N SER A 441 21.30 -17.03 13.36
CA SER A 441 20.01 -16.68 13.95
C SER A 441 18.88 -16.81 12.94
N PHE A 442 17.81 -17.50 13.32
CA PHE A 442 16.63 -17.77 12.49
C PHE A 442 15.39 -17.15 13.11
N GLY A 443 14.55 -16.54 12.28
CA GLY A 443 13.20 -16.13 12.70
C GLY A 443 12.25 -17.32 12.68
N VAL A 444 11.29 -17.34 13.60
CA VAL A 444 10.30 -18.41 13.75
C VAL A 444 8.93 -17.77 13.93
N MET A 445 7.95 -18.21 13.14
CA MET A 445 6.58 -17.71 13.20
C MET A 445 5.58 -18.84 13.05
N GLU A 446 4.73 -19.05 14.05
CA GLU A 446 3.57 -19.95 13.96
C GLU A 446 2.29 -19.14 13.77
N PHE A 447 1.49 -19.51 12.78
CA PHE A 447 0.15 -18.95 12.56
C PHE A 447 -0.92 -19.99 12.87
N ASP A 448 -1.94 -19.57 13.62
CA ASP A 448 -3.15 -20.33 13.87
C ASP A 448 -4.18 -20.02 12.77
N LEU A 449 -4.50 -21.03 11.97
CA LEU A 449 -5.41 -20.95 10.84
C LEU A 449 -6.79 -21.55 11.15
N SER A 450 -7.10 -21.87 12.41
CA SER A 450 -8.39 -22.45 12.83
C SER A 450 -9.61 -21.63 12.43
N SER A 451 -9.43 -20.33 12.20
CA SER A 451 -10.48 -19.43 11.72
C SER A 451 -10.79 -19.57 10.22
N ILE A 452 -10.04 -20.40 9.49
CA ILE A 452 -10.23 -20.71 8.06
C ILE A 452 -10.82 -22.13 7.96
N PRO A 453 -11.89 -22.34 7.17
CA PRO A 453 -12.46 -23.68 6.95
C PRO A 453 -11.43 -24.68 6.41
N LYS A 454 -11.47 -25.93 6.89
CA LYS A 454 -10.53 -26.99 6.47
C LYS A 454 -10.60 -27.35 4.99
N ASN A 455 -11.76 -27.14 4.36
CA ASN A 455 -11.99 -27.38 2.94
C ASN A 455 -11.82 -26.12 2.09
N ALA A 456 -11.28 -25.03 2.64
CA ALA A 456 -11.05 -23.80 1.90
C ALA A 456 -10.15 -24.04 0.68
N ILE A 457 -10.50 -23.40 -0.44
CA ILE A 457 -9.71 -23.35 -1.66
C ILE A 457 -9.03 -21.98 -1.68
N ILE A 458 -7.71 -21.98 -1.59
CA ILE A 458 -6.91 -20.79 -1.41
C ILE A 458 -6.74 -20.06 -2.75
N LYS A 459 -7.28 -18.84 -2.85
CA LYS A 459 -7.22 -18.01 -4.06
C LYS A 459 -5.95 -17.17 -4.06
N ASP A 460 -5.64 -16.51 -2.95
CA ASP A 460 -4.45 -15.69 -2.81
C ASP A 460 -3.90 -15.67 -1.39
N VAL A 461 -2.57 -15.64 -1.25
CA VAL A 461 -1.89 -15.61 0.05
C VAL A 461 -0.60 -14.80 -0.04
N GLN A 462 -0.39 -13.94 0.96
CA GLN A 462 0.83 -13.18 1.11
C GLN A 462 1.30 -13.17 2.57
N ILE A 463 2.59 -13.41 2.79
CA ILE A 463 3.26 -13.14 4.08
C ILE A 463 3.99 -11.81 3.99
N SER A 464 3.83 -10.99 5.03
CA SER A 464 4.43 -9.66 5.11
C SER A 464 5.30 -9.49 6.35
N LEU A 465 6.53 -9.00 6.17
CA LEU A 465 7.48 -8.64 7.23
C LEU A 465 7.99 -7.21 7.06
N TYR A 466 8.18 -6.50 8.17
CA TYR A 466 8.69 -5.12 8.15
C TYR A 466 10.14 -5.05 8.65
N PRO A 467 11.14 -4.84 7.77
CA PRO A 467 12.53 -4.66 8.17
C PRO A 467 12.72 -3.30 8.87
N LEU A 468 13.30 -3.30 10.07
CA LEU A 468 13.55 -2.11 10.88
C LEU A 468 14.93 -1.52 10.66
N ASN A 469 15.97 -2.34 10.73
CA ASN A 469 17.36 -1.89 10.64
C ASN A 469 18.31 -3.08 10.41
N ARG A 470 19.48 -2.80 9.86
CA ARG A 470 20.62 -3.71 9.88
C ARG A 470 21.41 -3.53 11.17
N VAL A 471 21.76 -4.64 11.83
CA VAL A 471 22.57 -4.59 13.05
C VAL A 471 24.04 -4.55 12.66
N ASN A 472 24.75 -3.49 13.07
CA ASN A 472 26.20 -3.30 12.82
C ASN A 472 26.64 -3.38 11.34
N ALA A 473 25.72 -3.08 10.40
CA ALA A 473 25.73 -3.32 8.94
C ALA A 473 27.09 -3.33 8.22
N LYS A 474 27.52 -4.47 7.64
CA LYS A 474 28.76 -4.51 6.84
C LYS A 474 28.88 -5.58 5.71
N ILE A 475 27.88 -5.87 4.87
CA ILE A 475 28.06 -5.98 3.39
C ILE A 475 26.71 -5.66 2.72
N GLU A 476 26.71 -4.77 1.72
CA GLU A 476 25.49 -4.40 1.00
C GLU A 476 24.98 -5.51 0.07
N LYS A 477 25.87 -6.10 -0.74
CA LYS A 477 25.58 -7.13 -1.74
C LYS A 477 26.05 -8.53 -1.29
N PHE A 478 25.59 -9.00 -0.12
CA PHE A 478 25.94 -10.35 0.35
C PHE A 478 24.82 -11.01 1.16
N GLY A 479 24.49 -12.22 0.73
CA GLY A 479 23.51 -13.07 1.37
C GLY A 479 22.07 -12.64 1.11
N GLU A 480 21.14 -13.52 1.46
CA GLU A 480 19.73 -13.41 1.09
C GLU A 480 18.84 -13.84 2.26
N TRP A 481 17.60 -13.36 2.25
CA TRP A 481 16.57 -13.73 3.23
C TRP A 481 15.44 -14.46 2.53
N LYS A 482 15.02 -15.58 3.10
CA LYS A 482 13.95 -16.43 2.58
C LYS A 482 13.04 -16.90 3.70
N VAL A 483 11.80 -17.22 3.36
CA VAL A 483 10.81 -17.76 4.28
C VAL A 483 10.47 -19.17 3.82
N SER A 484 10.47 -20.13 4.74
CA SER A 484 10.25 -21.54 4.41
C SER A 484 9.22 -22.15 5.34
N PHE A 485 8.35 -23.00 4.79
CA PHE A 485 7.50 -23.90 5.58
C PHE A 485 8.38 -24.93 6.29
N ILE A 486 8.11 -25.15 7.57
CA ILE A 486 8.75 -26.20 8.35
C ILE A 486 7.72 -27.26 8.70
N ASP A 487 8.13 -28.52 8.62
CA ASP A 487 7.38 -29.64 9.19
C ASP A 487 7.33 -29.54 10.72
N GLN A 488 6.13 -29.32 11.25
CA GLN A 488 5.86 -29.19 12.68
C GLN A 488 6.19 -30.47 13.46
N GLU A 489 6.11 -31.65 12.82
CA GLU A 489 6.42 -32.92 13.50
C GLU A 489 7.91 -33.00 13.87
N THR A 490 8.77 -32.24 13.19
CA THR A 490 10.20 -32.16 13.46
C THR A 490 10.57 -31.14 14.53
N VAL A 491 9.62 -30.33 15.00
CA VAL A 491 9.85 -29.23 15.96
C VAL A 491 8.86 -29.33 17.12
N SER A 492 9.31 -29.92 18.23
CA SER A 492 8.55 -29.95 19.48
C SER A 492 8.59 -28.63 20.26
N GLN A 493 9.68 -27.87 20.14
CA GLN A 493 9.87 -26.60 20.83
C GLN A 493 10.43 -25.54 19.89
N ILE A 494 9.60 -24.56 19.53
CA ILE A 494 9.94 -23.49 18.57
C ILE A 494 11.10 -22.57 19.02
N SER A 495 11.41 -22.56 20.33
CA SER A 495 12.53 -21.79 20.88
C SER A 495 13.85 -22.55 20.94
N ASP A 496 13.86 -23.83 20.57
CA ASP A 496 15.07 -24.65 20.54
C ASP A 496 15.84 -24.40 19.24
N TYR A 497 17.11 -24.01 19.36
CA TYR A 497 17.92 -23.67 18.19
C TYR A 497 18.22 -24.89 17.32
N ASP A 498 18.56 -26.03 17.91
CA ASP A 498 18.99 -27.21 17.17
C ASP A 498 17.80 -27.85 16.44
N GLN A 499 16.62 -27.87 17.07
CA GLN A 499 15.39 -28.29 16.40
C GLN A 499 15.09 -27.40 15.20
N ILE A 500 15.08 -26.07 15.36
CA ILE A 500 14.81 -25.14 14.25
C ILE A 500 15.90 -25.19 13.18
N ASN A 501 17.16 -25.37 13.55
CA ASN A 501 18.28 -25.48 12.61
C ASN A 501 18.13 -26.73 11.73
N ASN A 502 17.78 -27.87 12.35
CA ASN A 502 17.71 -29.17 11.70
C ASN A 502 16.31 -29.55 11.19
N ALA A 503 15.32 -28.69 11.39
CA ALA A 503 13.94 -28.97 11.01
C ALA A 503 13.79 -29.22 9.51
N THR A 504 12.92 -30.16 9.14
CA THR A 504 12.67 -30.50 7.73
C THR A 504 11.91 -29.36 7.07
N ILE A 505 12.48 -28.82 6.00
CA ILE A 505 11.83 -27.80 5.15
C ILE A 505 10.86 -28.51 4.21
N ILE A 506 9.59 -28.11 4.24
CA ILE A 506 8.59 -28.60 3.29
C ILE A 506 8.79 -27.89 1.94
N GLU A 507 8.83 -26.56 1.96
CA GLU A 507 8.98 -25.72 0.77
C GLU A 507 9.51 -24.32 1.16
N THR A 508 10.26 -23.67 0.27
CA THR A 508 10.67 -22.28 0.44
C THR A 508 9.78 -21.37 -0.41
N LEU A 509 9.21 -20.33 0.20
CA LEU A 509 8.26 -19.43 -0.43
C LEU A 509 8.93 -18.52 -1.46
N GLY A 510 8.47 -18.59 -2.71
CA GLY A 510 8.89 -17.70 -3.79
C GLY A 510 10.41 -17.53 -3.92
N ASP A 511 10.82 -16.33 -4.34
CA ASP A 511 12.24 -15.99 -4.44
C ASP A 511 12.80 -15.49 -3.10
N SER A 512 14.08 -15.78 -2.87
CA SER A 512 14.84 -15.12 -1.81
C SER A 512 15.00 -13.62 -2.11
N ILE A 513 15.01 -12.81 -1.05
CA ILE A 513 15.29 -11.37 -1.17
C ILE A 513 16.78 -11.18 -0.92
N PRO A 514 17.57 -10.77 -1.94
CA PRO A 514 18.99 -10.49 -1.74
C PRO A 514 19.18 -9.25 -0.88
N SER A 515 20.31 -9.23 -0.16
CA SER A 515 20.64 -8.19 0.81
C SER A 515 20.38 -6.77 0.29
N GLU A 516 20.88 -6.42 -0.87
CA GLU A 516 20.77 -5.06 -1.43
C GLU A 516 19.33 -4.64 -1.77
N LYS A 517 18.39 -5.59 -1.84
CA LYS A 517 16.95 -5.34 -2.04
C LYS A 517 16.15 -5.35 -0.73
N LEU A 518 16.74 -5.86 0.36
CA LEU A 518 16.12 -5.87 1.69
C LEU A 518 16.43 -4.54 2.41
N THR A 519 15.63 -3.52 2.08
CA THR A 519 15.78 -2.16 2.61
C THR A 519 14.97 -1.98 3.89
N GLN A 520 15.58 -1.33 4.88
CA GLN A 520 14.87 -0.93 6.09
C GLN A 520 13.72 0.04 5.80
N GLY A 521 12.60 -0.12 6.50
CA GLY A 521 11.44 0.74 6.39
C GLY A 521 10.55 0.49 5.16
N ILE A 522 10.78 -0.59 4.42
CA ILE A 522 9.95 -1.03 3.28
C ILE A 522 9.44 -2.43 3.57
N TRP A 523 8.13 -2.64 3.48
CA TRP A 523 7.55 -3.98 3.65
C TRP A 523 8.15 -4.97 2.66
N SER A 524 8.44 -6.16 3.16
CA SER A 524 8.85 -7.32 2.37
C SER A 524 7.68 -8.28 2.31
N HIS A 525 7.29 -8.65 1.09
CA HIS A 525 6.12 -9.48 0.81
C HIS A 525 6.55 -10.75 0.08
N TRP A 526 6.05 -11.91 0.52
CA TRP A 526 6.20 -13.20 -0.15
C TRP A 526 4.82 -13.67 -0.57
N ASN A 527 4.56 -13.62 -1.89
CA ASN A 527 3.30 -14.07 -2.48
C ASN A 527 3.41 -15.56 -2.83
N PHE A 528 2.36 -16.32 -2.51
CA PHE A 528 2.44 -17.77 -2.64
C PHE A 528 2.21 -18.19 -4.10
N THR A 529 3.02 -19.12 -4.58
CA THR A 529 2.81 -19.80 -5.86
C THR A 529 1.66 -20.81 -5.76
N GLY A 530 1.23 -21.38 -6.90
CA GLY A 530 0.16 -22.38 -6.92
C GLY A 530 0.47 -23.62 -6.06
N SER A 531 1.71 -24.11 -6.08
CA SER A 531 2.15 -25.24 -5.26
C SER A 531 2.18 -24.90 -3.77
N GLU A 532 2.66 -23.70 -3.41
CA GLU A 532 2.70 -23.23 -2.02
C GLU A 532 1.29 -23.04 -1.43
N LYS A 533 0.32 -22.61 -2.25
CA LYS A 533 -1.10 -22.57 -1.86
C LYS A 533 -1.63 -23.97 -1.55
N SER A 534 -1.33 -24.98 -2.37
CA SER A 534 -1.73 -26.37 -2.10
C SER A 534 -1.09 -26.96 -0.85
N ILE A 535 0.14 -26.55 -0.51
CA ILE A 535 0.77 -26.91 0.77
C ILE A 535 -0.03 -26.31 1.93
N LEU A 536 -0.40 -25.02 1.85
CA LEU A 536 -1.21 -24.37 2.88
C LEU A 536 -2.58 -25.06 3.06
N GLU A 537 -3.24 -25.45 1.96
CA GLU A 537 -4.49 -26.22 1.96
C GLU A 537 -4.32 -27.56 2.68
N THR A 538 -3.22 -28.26 2.44
CA THR A 538 -2.90 -29.53 3.12
C THR A 538 -2.70 -29.31 4.63
N GLN A 539 -1.98 -28.25 5.02
CA GLN A 539 -1.75 -27.91 6.43
C GLN A 539 -3.04 -27.49 7.16
N LEU A 540 -3.95 -26.81 6.46
CA LEU A 540 -5.29 -26.46 6.98
C LEU A 540 -6.09 -27.71 7.36
N GLN A 541 -6.06 -28.75 6.52
CA GLN A 541 -6.77 -30.01 6.75
C GLN A 541 -6.23 -30.76 7.97
N ASN A 542 -4.91 -30.85 8.08
CA ASN A 542 -4.21 -31.64 9.09
C ASN A 542 -4.28 -30.98 10.48
N ASN A 543 -3.61 -29.84 10.66
CA ASN A 543 -3.32 -29.28 11.98
C ASN A 543 -3.90 -27.88 12.20
N SER A 544 -4.39 -27.23 11.14
CA SER A 544 -4.88 -25.84 11.15
C SER A 544 -3.89 -24.85 11.78
N LYS A 545 -2.59 -25.18 11.74
CA LYS A 545 -1.46 -24.34 12.14
C LYS A 545 -0.38 -24.46 11.08
N VAL A 546 0.38 -23.40 10.88
CA VAL A 546 1.57 -23.43 10.00
C VAL A 546 2.77 -22.79 10.70
N LEU A 547 3.94 -23.39 10.50
CA LEU A 547 5.19 -22.93 11.09
C LEU A 547 6.14 -22.49 9.98
N PHE A 548 6.67 -21.27 10.11
CA PHE A 548 7.63 -20.70 9.17
C PHE A 548 8.99 -20.48 9.82
N LYS A 549 10.04 -20.84 9.07
CA LYS A 549 11.42 -20.41 9.32
C LYS A 549 11.71 -19.21 8.45
N ILE A 550 12.31 -18.18 9.02
CA ILE A 550 12.91 -17.10 8.25
C ILE A 550 14.42 -17.28 8.32
N HIS A 551 15.01 -17.46 7.16
CA HIS A 551 16.45 -17.61 6.99
C HIS A 551 17.08 -16.27 6.65
N GLY A 552 18.32 -16.10 7.08
CA GLY A 552 19.24 -15.09 6.56
C GLY A 552 20.57 -15.75 6.21
N PRO A 553 21.61 -14.95 5.95
CA PRO A 553 22.95 -15.47 5.69
C PRO A 553 23.48 -16.23 6.90
N GLU A 554 24.15 -17.35 6.65
CA GLU A 554 24.64 -18.25 7.71
C GLU A 554 26.16 -18.22 7.90
N VAL A 555 26.87 -17.60 6.96
CA VAL A 555 28.32 -17.45 6.95
C VAL A 555 28.67 -15.99 6.72
N LEU A 556 29.84 -15.58 7.22
CA LEU A 556 30.38 -14.24 7.03
C LEU A 556 31.59 -14.32 6.10
N PRO A 557 31.76 -13.37 5.16
CA PRO A 557 33.01 -13.20 4.45
C PRO A 557 34.14 -12.83 5.42
N ASP A 558 35.37 -13.11 5.03
CA ASP A 558 36.55 -12.82 5.86
C ASP A 558 36.62 -11.34 6.27
N GLY A 559 36.93 -11.10 7.55
CA GLY A 559 37.07 -9.75 8.13
C GLY A 559 35.75 -9.02 8.37
N ARG A 560 34.64 -9.74 8.53
CA ARG A 560 33.29 -9.17 8.75
C ARG A 560 32.63 -9.76 9.99
N ASP A 561 31.99 -8.89 10.75
CA ASP A 561 31.51 -9.25 12.10
C ASP A 561 29.99 -9.49 12.14
N SER A 562 29.24 -9.03 11.11
CA SER A 562 27.78 -9.13 11.08
C SER A 562 27.16 -8.95 9.69
N GLN A 563 26.17 -9.79 9.40
CA GLN A 563 25.18 -9.66 8.33
C GLN A 563 23.80 -10.07 8.87
N MET A 564 23.18 -9.17 9.64
CA MET A 564 21.93 -9.44 10.36
C MET A 564 20.89 -8.34 10.10
N MET A 565 19.66 -8.75 9.80
CA MET A 565 18.51 -7.87 9.65
C MET A 565 17.59 -7.98 10.87
N MET A 566 17.12 -6.83 11.34
CA MET A 566 16.11 -6.73 12.38
C MET A 566 14.74 -6.49 11.74
N PHE A 567 13.73 -7.29 12.08
CA PHE A 567 12.34 -7.10 11.63
C PHE A 567 11.44 -6.74 12.81
N ASP A 568 10.45 -5.87 12.62
CA ASP A 568 9.51 -5.47 13.66
C ASP A 568 8.54 -6.62 13.96
N LEU A 569 8.25 -6.84 15.25
CA LEU A 569 7.19 -7.73 15.69
C LEU A 569 5.88 -6.99 16.00
N GLY A 570 5.91 -5.67 16.12
CA GLY A 570 4.77 -4.85 16.52
C GLY A 570 4.24 -5.15 17.93
N TYR A 571 5.02 -5.89 18.74
CA TYR A 571 4.76 -6.25 20.13
C TYR A 571 5.76 -5.57 21.07
N GLY A 572 5.40 -5.43 22.35
CA GLY A 572 6.27 -4.86 23.37
C GLY A 572 6.40 -3.34 23.32
N LYS A 573 7.21 -2.79 24.25
CA LYS A 573 7.34 -1.34 24.48
C LYS A 573 7.98 -0.58 23.31
N PHE A 574 8.78 -1.26 22.50
CA PHE A 574 9.55 -0.66 21.40
C PHE A 574 9.11 -1.16 20.01
N GLY A 575 8.16 -2.10 19.93
CA GLY A 575 7.59 -2.53 18.65
C GLY A 575 6.76 -1.42 18.01
N GLY A 576 6.67 -1.41 16.69
CA GLY A 576 5.93 -0.40 15.92
C GLY A 576 4.41 -0.44 16.13
N GLY A 577 3.88 -1.41 16.88
CA GLY A 577 2.45 -1.61 17.10
C GLY A 577 1.80 -2.45 16.00
N LEU A 578 0.46 -2.53 16.03
CA LEU A 578 -0.36 -3.43 15.20
C LEU A 578 -0.01 -3.35 13.70
N HIS A 579 0.29 -2.15 13.20
CA HIS A 579 0.57 -1.95 11.78
C HIS A 579 1.84 -2.63 11.28
N TYR A 580 2.79 -2.96 12.14
CA TYR A 580 4.10 -3.52 11.76
C TYR A 580 4.27 -4.99 12.16
N ARG A 581 3.18 -5.63 12.61
CA ARG A 581 3.22 -7.05 12.96
C ARG A 581 3.38 -7.90 11.71
N PRO A 582 4.20 -8.97 11.76
CA PRO A 582 4.15 -10.04 10.79
C PRO A 582 2.72 -10.53 10.62
N ASN A 583 2.31 -10.75 9.38
CA ASN A 583 0.97 -11.19 9.07
C ASN A 583 0.95 -12.08 7.83
N ILE A 584 -0.10 -12.89 7.75
CA ILE A 584 -0.49 -13.61 6.54
C ILE A 584 -1.88 -13.13 6.13
N ASP A 585 -1.97 -12.57 4.92
CA ASP A 585 -3.23 -12.19 4.29
C ASP A 585 -3.67 -13.34 3.39
N ILE A 586 -4.88 -13.88 3.63
CA ILE A 586 -5.42 -15.03 2.92
C ILE A 586 -6.77 -14.64 2.30
N THR A 587 -6.89 -14.78 0.98
CA THR A 587 -8.16 -14.77 0.26
C THR A 587 -8.47 -16.19 -0.20
N TYR A 588 -9.69 -16.68 0.08
CA TYR A 588 -10.08 -18.05 -0.19
C TYR A 588 -11.55 -18.15 -0.59
N THR A 589 -11.94 -19.27 -1.18
CA THR A 589 -13.35 -19.67 -1.36
C THR A 589 -13.59 -21.03 -0.69
N ILE A 590 -14.83 -21.50 -0.70
CA ILE A 590 -15.18 -22.84 -0.25
C ILE A 590 -15.83 -23.63 -1.40
N PRO A 591 -15.71 -24.97 -1.42
CA PRO A 591 -16.37 -25.81 -2.39
C PRO A 591 -17.87 -25.52 -2.42
N SER A 592 -18.42 -25.28 -3.62
CA SER A 592 -19.85 -25.00 -3.78
C SER A 592 -20.69 -26.25 -3.49
N THR A 593 -21.81 -26.03 -2.81
CA THR A 593 -22.88 -27.03 -2.68
C THR A 593 -23.71 -27.01 -3.95
N LYS A 594 -23.96 -28.18 -4.52
CA LYS A 594 -24.74 -28.33 -5.74
C LYS A 594 -26.14 -28.84 -5.42
N VAL A 595 -27.15 -28.10 -5.85
CA VAL A 595 -28.57 -28.49 -5.79
C VAL A 595 -29.11 -28.68 -7.20
N GLU A 596 -29.84 -29.76 -7.39
CA GLU A 596 -30.53 -30.08 -8.65
C GLU A 596 -32.04 -29.91 -8.46
N ILE A 597 -32.56 -28.78 -8.95
CA ILE A 597 -33.97 -28.40 -8.85
C ILE A 597 -34.68 -28.98 -10.06
N LYS A 598 -35.60 -29.93 -9.83
CA LYS A 598 -36.45 -30.45 -10.90
C LYS A 598 -37.51 -29.40 -11.24
N ALA A 599 -37.87 -29.30 -12.51
CA ALA A 599 -38.98 -28.43 -12.89
C ALA A 599 -40.26 -28.89 -12.16
N SER A 600 -40.92 -27.97 -11.46
CA SER A 600 -42.19 -28.18 -10.77
C SER A 600 -43.31 -28.37 -11.79
N THR A 601 -43.29 -27.55 -12.84
CA THR A 601 -44.23 -27.60 -13.96
C THR A 601 -43.46 -27.56 -15.27
N ILE A 602 -43.90 -28.38 -16.22
CA ILE A 602 -43.40 -28.40 -17.59
C ILE A 602 -44.62 -28.42 -18.51
N SER A 603 -44.68 -27.48 -19.45
CA SER A 603 -45.81 -27.36 -20.38
C SER A 603 -45.35 -27.04 -21.79
N SER A 604 -46.04 -27.62 -22.78
CA SER A 604 -45.91 -27.22 -24.18
C SER A 604 -47.13 -26.39 -24.56
N ILE A 605 -46.88 -25.14 -24.97
CA ILE A 605 -47.90 -24.14 -25.26
C ILE A 605 -48.03 -24.01 -26.78
N TYR A 606 -49.18 -24.42 -27.30
CA TYR A 606 -49.60 -24.22 -28.68
C TYR A 606 -50.64 -23.09 -28.73
N GLU A 607 -50.98 -22.63 -29.93
CA GLU A 607 -51.98 -21.56 -30.11
C GLU A 607 -53.35 -21.94 -29.50
N ASP A 608 -53.80 -23.17 -29.74
CA ASP A 608 -55.14 -23.64 -29.36
C ASP A 608 -55.17 -24.53 -28.10
N ASN A 609 -54.01 -25.00 -27.60
CA ASN A 609 -53.97 -25.90 -26.46
C ASN A 609 -52.69 -25.78 -25.61
N ILE A 610 -52.78 -26.26 -24.37
CA ILE A 610 -51.67 -26.36 -23.43
C ILE A 610 -51.55 -27.82 -23.00
N ASN A 611 -50.42 -28.44 -23.30
CA ASN A 611 -50.13 -29.80 -22.87
C ASN A 611 -49.21 -29.78 -21.65
N THR A 612 -49.74 -30.13 -20.49
CA THR A 612 -48.97 -30.26 -19.24
C THR A 612 -48.21 -31.60 -19.22
N ASN A 613 -47.03 -31.63 -18.60
CA ASN A 613 -46.12 -32.78 -18.47
C ASN A 613 -45.36 -33.18 -19.75
N GLU A 614 -45.32 -32.32 -20.76
CA GLU A 614 -44.44 -32.47 -21.93
C GLU A 614 -43.70 -31.17 -22.23
N LEU A 615 -42.44 -31.29 -22.69
CA LEU A 615 -41.64 -30.16 -23.16
C LEU A 615 -41.33 -30.37 -24.65
N ILE A 616 -42.08 -29.70 -25.50
CA ILE A 616 -41.97 -29.70 -26.95
C ILE A 616 -41.82 -28.25 -27.37
N CYS A 617 -40.92 -27.98 -28.31
CA CYS A 617 -40.85 -26.68 -28.95
C CYS A 617 -40.51 -26.83 -30.43
N GLY A 618 -40.83 -25.80 -31.21
CA GLY A 618 -40.68 -25.81 -32.67
C GLY A 618 -41.83 -25.08 -33.35
N PHE A 619 -42.27 -25.58 -34.49
CA PHE A 619 -43.37 -25.03 -35.28
C PHE A 619 -44.43 -26.08 -35.58
N ASP A 620 -45.68 -25.68 -35.44
CA ASP A 620 -46.83 -26.49 -35.83
C ASP A 620 -47.02 -26.52 -37.36
N LYS A 621 -48.13 -27.12 -37.82
CA LYS A 621 -48.46 -27.22 -39.25
C LYS A 621 -48.79 -25.87 -39.90
N ASN A 622 -49.19 -24.89 -39.10
CA ASN A 622 -49.60 -23.55 -39.53
C ASN A 622 -48.44 -22.53 -39.49
N ASN A 623 -47.22 -22.97 -39.14
CA ASN A 623 -46.04 -22.13 -38.90
C ASN A 623 -46.09 -21.31 -37.60
N ASN A 624 -46.99 -21.65 -36.66
CA ASN A 624 -47.01 -21.02 -35.36
C ASN A 624 -45.94 -21.64 -34.46
N LYS A 625 -45.29 -20.81 -33.64
CA LYS A 625 -44.29 -21.27 -32.67
C LYS A 625 -44.97 -22.10 -31.60
N ILE A 626 -44.32 -23.16 -31.16
CA ILE A 626 -44.67 -23.93 -29.97
C ILE A 626 -43.63 -23.60 -28.90
N TYR A 627 -44.09 -23.11 -27.76
CA TYR A 627 -43.23 -22.69 -26.64
C TYR A 627 -43.15 -23.81 -25.60
N GLY A 628 -41.95 -24.11 -25.12
CA GLY A 628 -41.77 -24.99 -23.98
C GLY A 628 -41.56 -24.18 -22.70
N LEU A 629 -42.53 -24.20 -21.79
CA LEU A 629 -42.45 -23.53 -20.49
C LEU A 629 -41.90 -24.49 -19.42
N MET A 630 -40.98 -23.99 -18.61
CA MET A 630 -40.35 -24.69 -17.49
C MET A 630 -40.44 -23.80 -16.26
N GLU A 631 -41.01 -24.31 -15.17
CA GLU A 631 -41.10 -23.59 -13.90
C GLU A 631 -40.29 -24.34 -12.84
N PHE A 632 -39.53 -23.62 -12.02
CA PHE A 632 -38.69 -24.18 -10.96
C PHE A 632 -39.00 -23.48 -9.64
N ASN A 633 -39.39 -24.26 -8.64
CA ASN A 633 -39.54 -23.76 -7.27
C ASN A 633 -38.16 -23.67 -6.60
N LEU A 634 -37.84 -22.49 -6.08
CA LEU A 634 -36.53 -22.18 -5.50
C LEU A 634 -36.46 -22.36 -3.98
N ASP A 635 -37.55 -22.77 -3.30
CA ASP A 635 -37.62 -22.90 -1.84
C ASP A 635 -36.65 -23.94 -1.25
N CYS A 636 -36.07 -24.80 -2.11
CA CYS A 636 -35.03 -25.74 -1.72
C CYS A 636 -33.63 -25.12 -1.62
N LEU A 637 -33.43 -23.89 -2.10
CA LEU A 637 -32.22 -23.13 -1.87
C LEU A 637 -32.26 -22.51 -0.46
N PRO A 638 -31.11 -22.36 0.23
CA PRO A 638 -31.07 -21.71 1.53
C PRO A 638 -31.46 -20.22 1.43
N ASP A 639 -31.55 -19.55 2.57
CA ASP A 639 -31.83 -18.12 2.65
C ASP A 639 -30.96 -17.32 1.65
N ALA A 640 -31.63 -16.49 0.82
CA ALA A 640 -31.00 -15.67 -0.20
C ALA A 640 -29.94 -14.72 0.40
N ASN A 641 -30.15 -14.25 1.64
CA ASN A 641 -29.22 -13.34 2.31
C ASN A 641 -27.96 -14.03 2.86
N LYS A 642 -27.96 -15.37 2.91
CA LYS A 642 -26.83 -16.20 3.35
C LYS A 642 -26.30 -17.12 2.23
N THR A 643 -26.72 -16.89 0.99
CA THR A 643 -26.38 -17.73 -0.17
C THR A 643 -25.84 -16.87 -1.30
N VAL A 644 -24.72 -17.27 -1.87
CA VAL A 644 -24.21 -16.69 -3.13
C VAL A 644 -24.18 -17.78 -4.20
N ILE A 645 -24.84 -17.53 -5.34
CA ILE A 645 -24.84 -18.45 -6.47
C ILE A 645 -23.52 -18.28 -7.23
N THR A 646 -22.69 -19.33 -7.22
CA THR A 646 -21.38 -19.31 -7.89
C THR A 646 -21.47 -19.75 -9.35
N ASN A 647 -22.44 -20.61 -9.66
CA ASN A 647 -22.68 -21.10 -11.02
C ASN A 647 -24.11 -21.63 -11.12
N SER A 648 -24.76 -21.42 -12.28
CA SER A 648 -26.08 -21.98 -12.54
C SER A 648 -26.29 -22.30 -14.01
N TYR A 649 -27.06 -23.35 -14.28
CA TYR A 649 -27.42 -23.72 -15.64
C TYR A 649 -28.71 -24.53 -15.71
N ILE A 650 -29.46 -24.36 -16.79
CA ILE A 650 -30.58 -25.23 -17.12
C ILE A 650 -30.05 -26.40 -17.94
N GLN A 651 -30.32 -27.62 -17.47
CA GLN A 651 -30.01 -28.84 -18.18
C GLN A 651 -31.29 -29.47 -18.74
N ILE A 652 -31.31 -29.67 -20.05
CA ILE A 652 -32.42 -30.28 -20.79
C ILE A 652 -31.86 -31.35 -21.72
N LYS A 653 -32.61 -32.45 -21.93
CA LYS A 653 -32.20 -33.56 -22.78
C LYS A 653 -33.16 -33.77 -23.95
N ASN A 654 -32.73 -33.65 -25.20
CA ASN A 654 -33.60 -33.94 -26.33
C ASN A 654 -33.76 -35.45 -26.56
N LYS A 655 -34.99 -35.88 -26.90
CA LYS A 655 -35.33 -37.27 -27.26
C LYS A 655 -35.31 -37.49 -28.77
N SER A 656 -35.77 -36.52 -29.55
CA SER A 656 -35.82 -36.63 -31.01
C SER A 656 -34.58 -36.02 -31.66
N ALA A 657 -34.03 -36.74 -32.66
CA ALA A 657 -33.12 -36.14 -33.62
C ALA A 657 -33.94 -35.34 -34.64
N SER A 658 -33.52 -34.10 -34.92
CA SER A 658 -34.21 -33.23 -35.88
C SER A 658 -34.23 -33.87 -37.28
N LYS A 659 -35.41 -33.95 -37.94
CA LYS A 659 -35.61 -34.60 -39.26
C LYS A 659 -35.58 -33.66 -40.48
N THR A 660 -35.60 -32.35 -40.27
CA THR A 660 -35.57 -31.29 -41.31
C THR A 660 -34.19 -31.17 -41.96
N LYS A 661 -33.98 -30.39 -43.03
CA LYS A 661 -32.62 -30.02 -43.51
C LYS A 661 -32.23 -28.59 -43.13
N GLU A 662 -33.14 -27.84 -42.54
CA GLU A 662 -33.00 -26.41 -42.28
C GLU A 662 -32.30 -26.11 -40.95
N ASP A 663 -31.54 -25.01 -40.90
CA ASP A 663 -30.79 -24.59 -39.70
C ASP A 663 -31.74 -23.91 -38.71
N ILE A 664 -32.32 -24.74 -37.83
CA ILE A 664 -33.17 -24.28 -36.74
C ILE A 664 -32.34 -24.17 -35.49
N ARG A 665 -32.56 -23.07 -34.77
CA ARG A 665 -31.92 -22.80 -33.50
C ARG A 665 -32.96 -22.61 -32.40
N TYR A 666 -32.55 -22.97 -31.19
CA TYR A 666 -33.37 -22.92 -30.00
C TYR A 666 -32.64 -22.13 -28.92
N ASN A 667 -33.35 -21.22 -28.27
CA ASN A 667 -32.82 -20.48 -27.14
C ASN A 667 -33.74 -20.58 -25.93
N VAL A 668 -33.17 -20.33 -24.76
CA VAL A 668 -33.88 -20.28 -23.49
C VAL A 668 -33.94 -18.83 -23.02
N GLU A 669 -35.12 -18.38 -22.64
CA GLU A 669 -35.37 -17.07 -22.07
C GLU A 669 -35.82 -17.22 -20.62
N PHE A 670 -35.26 -16.40 -19.72
CA PHE A 670 -35.78 -16.19 -18.37
C PHE A 670 -36.84 -15.10 -18.44
N VAL A 671 -38.04 -15.37 -17.92
CA VAL A 671 -39.22 -14.55 -18.17
C VAL A 671 -40.05 -14.33 -16.91
N GLU A 672 -40.76 -13.22 -16.86
CA GLU A 672 -41.87 -13.00 -15.93
C GLU A 672 -43.20 -13.11 -16.70
N LEU A 673 -44.16 -13.85 -16.13
CA LEU A 673 -45.38 -14.27 -16.84
C LEU A 673 -46.62 -14.08 -15.97
N ASN A 674 -47.59 -13.35 -16.53
CA ASN A 674 -48.95 -13.18 -16.00
C ASN A 674 -49.92 -14.22 -16.58
N GLY A 675 -49.59 -15.52 -16.43
CA GLY A 675 -50.39 -16.64 -16.94
C GLY A 675 -49.61 -17.57 -17.88
N SER A 676 -50.24 -18.66 -18.30
CA SER A 676 -49.62 -19.75 -19.09
C SER A 676 -50.20 -19.89 -20.51
N SER A 677 -51.00 -18.92 -20.99
CA SER A 677 -51.63 -18.95 -22.31
C SER A 677 -50.64 -18.67 -23.45
N TYR A 678 -51.02 -18.99 -24.68
CA TYR A 678 -50.23 -18.65 -25.87
C TYR A 678 -49.99 -17.14 -26.00
N GLU A 679 -51.03 -16.34 -25.73
CA GLU A 679 -50.95 -14.88 -25.72
C GLU A 679 -49.99 -14.38 -24.62
N SER A 680 -50.01 -15.01 -23.44
CA SER A 680 -49.04 -14.73 -22.36
C SER A 680 -47.61 -15.03 -22.81
N MET A 681 -47.39 -16.09 -23.60
CA MET A 681 -46.07 -16.34 -24.18
C MET A 681 -45.69 -15.24 -25.16
N GLN A 682 -46.57 -14.78 -26.04
CA GLN A 682 -46.25 -13.73 -27.02
C GLN A 682 -45.95 -12.37 -26.37
N ASN A 683 -46.70 -12.01 -25.32
CA ASN A 683 -46.64 -10.72 -24.63
C ASN A 683 -45.78 -10.72 -23.35
N ARG A 684 -44.97 -11.77 -23.16
CA ARG A 684 -44.11 -11.94 -21.98
C ARG A 684 -43.08 -10.82 -21.82
N GLU A 685 -42.71 -10.55 -20.58
CA GLU A 685 -41.53 -9.75 -20.26
C GLU A 685 -40.31 -10.67 -20.16
N ARG A 686 -39.30 -10.41 -20.98
CA ARG A 686 -38.03 -11.14 -20.92
C ARG A 686 -37.12 -10.47 -19.91
N ILE A 687 -36.74 -11.23 -18.89
CA ILE A 687 -35.72 -10.83 -17.92
C ILE A 687 -34.36 -10.95 -18.61
N GLU A 688 -33.97 -12.17 -19.03
CA GLU A 688 -32.66 -12.41 -19.65
C GLU A 688 -32.67 -13.53 -20.70
N PHE A 689 -31.64 -13.56 -21.55
CA PHE A 689 -31.33 -14.70 -22.40
C PHE A 689 -30.34 -15.64 -21.70
N ILE A 690 -30.68 -16.92 -21.62
CA ILE A 690 -29.84 -17.89 -20.92
C ILE A 690 -28.92 -18.63 -21.88
N GLY A 691 -27.61 -18.45 -21.68
CA GLY A 691 -26.57 -19.22 -22.34
C GLY A 691 -26.45 -18.95 -23.84
N TYR A 692 -26.45 -20.01 -24.64
CA TYR A 692 -26.21 -19.95 -26.07
C TYR A 692 -27.34 -20.62 -26.85
N GLU A 693 -27.47 -20.27 -28.14
CA GLU A 693 -28.42 -20.94 -29.02
C GLU A 693 -27.97 -22.36 -29.35
N VAL A 694 -28.87 -23.32 -29.18
CA VAL A 694 -28.64 -24.70 -29.58
C VAL A 694 -29.10 -24.88 -31.02
N SER A 695 -28.15 -25.18 -31.92
CA SER A 695 -28.48 -25.46 -33.32
C SER A 695 -29.01 -26.88 -33.52
N ARG A 696 -29.67 -27.11 -34.65
CA ARG A 696 -30.01 -28.45 -35.14
C ARG A 696 -28.80 -29.40 -35.10
N SER A 697 -27.64 -28.92 -35.53
CA SER A 697 -26.42 -29.74 -35.58
C SER A 697 -25.97 -30.17 -34.18
N ASP A 698 -26.18 -29.32 -33.17
CA ASP A 698 -25.85 -29.64 -31.77
C ASP A 698 -26.80 -30.70 -31.21
N ILE A 699 -28.10 -30.59 -31.50
CA ILE A 699 -29.15 -31.54 -31.09
C ILE A 699 -28.88 -32.96 -31.63
N GLN A 700 -28.25 -33.05 -32.81
CA GLN A 700 -27.83 -34.33 -33.41
C GLN A 700 -26.55 -34.89 -32.78
N LYS A 701 -25.59 -34.02 -32.43
CA LYS A 701 -24.29 -34.42 -31.88
C LYS A 701 -24.37 -34.82 -30.40
N LYS A 702 -25.12 -34.09 -29.59
CA LYS A 702 -25.26 -34.32 -28.15
C LYS A 702 -26.73 -34.33 -27.77
N LYS A 703 -27.12 -35.25 -26.88
CA LYS A 703 -28.50 -35.34 -26.38
C LYS A 703 -28.77 -34.43 -25.19
N THR A 704 -27.73 -34.00 -24.48
CA THR A 704 -27.85 -33.19 -23.26
C THR A 704 -27.29 -31.80 -23.52
N HIS A 705 -28.07 -30.79 -23.20
CA HIS A 705 -27.73 -29.38 -23.38
C HIS A 705 -27.74 -28.69 -22.02
N LYS A 706 -26.71 -27.86 -21.78
CA LYS A 706 -26.58 -27.02 -20.59
C LYS A 706 -26.58 -25.57 -21.06
N PHE A 707 -27.62 -24.83 -20.67
CA PHE A 707 -27.72 -23.40 -20.91
C PHE A 707 -27.15 -22.70 -19.66
N ILE A 708 -25.90 -22.28 -19.75
CA ILE A 708 -25.14 -21.69 -18.63
C ILE A 708 -25.53 -20.23 -18.45
N PHE A 709 -25.72 -19.82 -17.21
CA PHE A 709 -26.10 -18.46 -16.87
C PHE A 709 -24.85 -17.59 -16.94
N ASP A 710 -24.99 -16.41 -17.52
CA ASP A 710 -24.00 -15.35 -17.34
C ASP A 710 -24.26 -14.61 -16.02
N LYS A 711 -23.50 -13.53 -15.79
CA LYS A 711 -23.61 -12.78 -14.54
C LYS A 711 -24.97 -12.12 -14.36
N TYR A 712 -25.51 -11.50 -15.41
CA TYR A 712 -26.81 -10.83 -15.35
C TYR A 712 -27.94 -11.85 -15.11
N SER A 713 -27.88 -13.00 -15.78
CA SER A 713 -28.81 -14.11 -15.58
C SER A 713 -28.74 -14.68 -14.15
N THR A 714 -27.54 -14.74 -13.57
CA THR A 714 -27.34 -15.21 -12.19
C THR A 714 -27.93 -14.21 -11.19
N MET A 715 -27.65 -12.92 -11.35
CA MET A 715 -28.23 -11.86 -10.51
C MET A 715 -29.77 -11.88 -10.57
N ALA A 716 -30.33 -12.03 -11.77
CA ALA A 716 -31.77 -12.17 -11.95
C ALA A 716 -32.34 -13.40 -11.22
N LEU A 717 -31.61 -14.51 -11.18
CA LEU A 717 -32.04 -15.71 -10.44
C LEU A 717 -32.01 -15.48 -8.93
N GLU A 718 -30.99 -14.77 -8.42
CA GLU A 718 -30.89 -14.37 -7.02
C GLU A 718 -32.03 -13.41 -6.63
N ASP A 719 -32.40 -12.46 -7.48
CA ASP A 719 -33.52 -11.54 -7.24
C ASP A 719 -34.88 -12.27 -7.15
N ILE A 720 -35.10 -13.26 -8.03
CA ILE A 720 -36.30 -14.11 -8.02
C ILE A 720 -36.34 -14.99 -6.77
N HIS A 721 -35.19 -15.56 -6.37
CA HIS A 721 -35.05 -16.32 -5.13
C HIS A 721 -35.34 -15.48 -3.89
N ASN A 722 -34.76 -14.28 -3.81
CA ASN A 722 -34.99 -13.33 -2.72
C ASN A 722 -36.47 -12.90 -2.64
N SER A 723 -37.13 -12.76 -3.79
CA SER A 723 -38.56 -12.47 -3.90
C SER A 723 -39.47 -13.66 -3.58
N LYS A 724 -38.91 -14.85 -3.31
CA LYS A 724 -39.63 -16.11 -3.07
C LYS A 724 -40.63 -16.46 -4.19
N LYS A 725 -40.22 -16.21 -5.43
CA LYS A 725 -41.00 -16.53 -6.64
C LYS A 725 -40.41 -17.77 -7.33
N ASP A 726 -41.25 -18.48 -8.07
CA ASP A 726 -40.79 -19.56 -8.97
C ASP A 726 -40.07 -18.96 -10.18
N ALA A 727 -38.93 -19.55 -10.56
CA ALA A 727 -38.19 -19.16 -11.75
C ALA A 727 -38.80 -19.80 -13.00
N LYS A 728 -39.16 -18.98 -13.99
CA LYS A 728 -39.86 -19.42 -15.20
C LYS A 728 -38.98 -19.22 -16.43
N PHE A 729 -38.85 -20.26 -17.23
CA PHE A 729 -38.02 -20.26 -18.44
C PHE A 729 -38.79 -20.79 -19.63
N ILE A 730 -38.55 -20.17 -20.79
CA ILE A 730 -39.15 -20.59 -22.06
C ILE A 730 -38.06 -21.03 -23.01
N ILE A 731 -38.16 -22.27 -23.51
CA ILE A 731 -37.41 -22.72 -24.68
C ILE A 731 -38.23 -22.50 -25.94
N LYS A 732 -37.65 -21.83 -26.94
CA LYS A 732 -38.34 -21.55 -28.21
C LYS A 732 -37.43 -21.63 -29.43
N PRO A 733 -37.99 -21.84 -30.62
CA PRO A 733 -37.24 -21.70 -31.86
C PRO A 733 -37.01 -20.22 -32.23
N THR A 734 -35.89 -19.92 -32.89
CA THR A 734 -35.54 -18.56 -33.33
C THR A 734 -35.73 -18.31 -34.84
N SER A 735 -35.76 -19.34 -35.69
CA SER A 735 -36.04 -19.23 -37.14
C SER A 735 -37.52 -18.90 -37.44
N SER A 736 -37.87 -18.41 -38.62
CA SER A 736 -39.23 -17.92 -38.93
C SER A 736 -40.01 -18.71 -40.00
N ASP A 737 -39.37 -19.58 -40.78
CA ASP A 737 -39.95 -20.07 -42.04
C ASP A 737 -40.02 -21.60 -42.15
N ILE A 738 -40.29 -22.29 -41.04
CA ILE A 738 -40.26 -23.75 -40.99
C ILE A 738 -41.56 -24.30 -40.46
N LYS A 739 -42.26 -25.09 -41.28
CA LYS A 739 -43.52 -25.74 -40.88
C LYS A 739 -43.30 -27.15 -40.35
N ASN A 740 -44.15 -27.53 -39.41
CA ASN A 740 -44.29 -28.91 -38.91
C ASN A 740 -42.97 -29.50 -38.40
N HIS A 741 -42.21 -28.71 -37.65
CA HIS A 741 -40.95 -29.15 -37.06
C HIS A 741 -41.00 -29.06 -35.55
N ILE A 742 -40.94 -30.20 -34.86
CA ILE A 742 -40.93 -30.25 -33.40
C ILE A 742 -39.67 -30.97 -32.89
N VAL A 743 -39.12 -30.44 -31.81
CA VAL A 743 -38.14 -31.15 -30.98
C VAL A 743 -38.78 -31.44 -29.64
N SER A 744 -38.73 -32.71 -29.25
CA SER A 744 -39.19 -33.15 -27.94
C SER A 744 -38.01 -33.19 -26.97
N TRP A 745 -38.13 -32.39 -25.92
CA TRP A 745 -37.17 -32.23 -24.84
C TRP A 745 -37.59 -33.00 -23.58
N HIS A 746 -38.89 -33.28 -23.44
CA HIS A 746 -39.43 -34.17 -22.39
C HIS A 746 -40.77 -34.76 -22.82
N THR A 747 -41.04 -36.04 -22.47
CA THR A 747 -42.36 -36.67 -22.62
C THR A 747 -42.68 -37.54 -21.41
N THR A 748 -43.97 -37.65 -21.09
CA THR A 748 -44.57 -38.43 -19.99
C THR A 748 -44.00 -39.86 -19.89
N GLY A 749 -43.66 -40.26 -18.66
CA GLY A 749 -43.23 -41.64 -18.31
C GLY A 749 -41.77 -41.83 -17.89
N ASN A 750 -40.92 -40.79 -17.93
CA ASN A 750 -39.55 -40.83 -17.38
C ASN A 750 -39.42 -39.86 -16.20
N GLN A 751 -38.73 -40.26 -15.12
CA GLN A 751 -38.35 -39.34 -14.04
C GLN A 751 -37.68 -38.08 -14.62
N SER A 752 -38.19 -36.90 -14.25
CA SER A 752 -37.90 -35.60 -14.88
C SER A 752 -36.41 -35.38 -15.18
N GLN A 753 -36.10 -35.15 -16.47
CA GLN A 753 -34.74 -34.91 -16.98
C GLN A 753 -34.42 -33.42 -17.19
N VAL A 754 -35.41 -32.54 -16.93
CA VAL A 754 -35.27 -31.09 -16.98
C VAL A 754 -34.97 -30.61 -15.58
N LYS A 755 -33.79 -30.02 -15.40
CA LYS A 755 -33.34 -29.52 -14.10
C LYS A 755 -32.65 -28.19 -14.22
N LEU A 756 -32.89 -27.31 -13.25
CA LEU A 756 -32.06 -26.17 -12.96
C LEU A 756 -30.99 -26.65 -11.96
N VAL A 757 -29.73 -26.55 -12.35
CA VAL A 757 -28.61 -26.83 -11.47
C VAL A 757 -28.12 -25.50 -10.92
N VAL A 758 -28.08 -25.39 -9.60
CA VAL A 758 -27.54 -24.24 -8.88
C VAL A 758 -26.40 -24.72 -8.00
N GLU A 759 -25.23 -24.13 -8.20
CA GLU A 759 -24.07 -24.29 -7.34
C GLU A 759 -23.95 -23.00 -6.52
N TYR A 760 -23.85 -23.13 -5.20
CA TYR A 760 -23.81 -21.99 -4.29
C TYR A 760 -22.84 -22.20 -3.13
N ILE A 761 -22.47 -21.11 -2.46
CA ILE A 761 -21.76 -21.13 -1.19
C ILE A 761 -22.59 -20.46 -0.10
N ASN A 762 -22.43 -20.90 1.15
CA ASN A 762 -23.03 -20.23 2.29
C ASN A 762 -22.14 -19.03 2.65
N LYS A 763 -22.61 -17.84 2.30
CA LYS A 763 -21.90 -16.57 2.51
C LYS A 763 -22.94 -15.48 2.63
N ARG A 764 -22.83 -14.67 3.68
CA ARG A 764 -23.66 -13.48 3.84
C ARG A 764 -23.25 -12.44 2.79
N ASN A 765 -24.24 -11.89 2.08
CA ASN A 765 -24.03 -10.89 1.02
C ASN A 765 -24.27 -9.45 1.50
N GLU A 766 -25.00 -9.27 2.61
CA GLU A 766 -25.28 -7.98 3.23
C GLU A 766 -24.50 -7.76 4.53
N SER A 767 -24.10 -6.52 4.80
CA SER A 767 -23.45 -6.16 6.06
C SER A 767 -24.37 -6.38 7.27
N VAL A 768 -23.77 -6.58 8.43
CA VAL A 768 -24.48 -6.49 9.73
C VAL A 768 -24.96 -5.07 10.01
N ASN A 769 -25.95 -4.93 10.90
CA ASN A 769 -26.44 -3.62 11.33
C ASN A 769 -25.31 -2.74 11.90
N THR A 770 -25.41 -1.43 11.73
CA THR A 770 -24.46 -0.46 12.27
C THR A 770 -24.46 -0.45 13.81
N ILE A 771 -23.41 0.09 14.41
CA ILE A 771 -23.39 0.36 15.86
C ILE A 771 -24.35 1.50 16.22
N GLU A 772 -24.69 1.62 17.50
CA GLU A 772 -25.51 2.73 18.01
C GLU A 772 -24.77 3.53 19.09
N ASN A 773 -25.27 4.73 19.42
CA ASN A 773 -24.82 5.55 20.56
C ASN A 773 -23.31 5.83 20.63
N LEU A 774 -22.66 6.06 19.48
CA LEU A 774 -21.25 6.42 19.42
C LEU A 774 -20.97 7.69 20.22
N LYS A 775 -20.09 7.58 21.22
CA LYS A 775 -19.67 8.68 22.09
C LYS A 775 -18.16 8.83 22.06
N CYS A 776 -17.70 10.08 22.12
CA CYS A 776 -16.30 10.44 22.24
C CYS A 776 -16.10 11.25 23.52
N THR A 777 -15.18 10.82 24.39
CA THR A 777 -14.83 11.52 25.63
C THR A 777 -13.33 11.60 25.81
N VAL A 778 -12.82 12.59 26.55
CA VAL A 778 -11.41 12.64 26.94
C VAL A 778 -11.28 12.19 28.39
N LYS A 779 -10.51 11.12 28.66
CA LYS A 779 -10.17 10.72 30.03
C LYS A 779 -8.66 10.57 30.16
N ARG A 780 -8.06 11.17 31.19
CA ARG A 780 -6.62 11.10 31.49
C ARG A 780 -5.73 11.48 30.28
N GLY A 781 -6.13 12.50 29.51
CA GLY A 781 -5.40 12.97 28.34
C GLY A 781 -5.48 12.06 27.11
N LYS A 782 -6.41 11.11 27.07
CA LYS A 782 -6.64 10.18 25.96
C LYS A 782 -8.07 10.28 25.47
N ILE A 783 -8.26 10.08 24.16
CA ILE A 783 -9.57 10.06 23.52
C ILE A 783 -10.14 8.64 23.63
N ASN A 784 -11.30 8.53 24.28
CA ASN A 784 -12.04 7.29 24.45
C ASN A 784 -13.29 7.31 23.58
N LEU A 785 -13.49 6.22 22.85
CA LEU A 785 -14.67 5.98 22.03
C LEU A 785 -15.46 4.81 22.63
N THR A 786 -16.77 4.94 22.70
CA THR A 786 -17.69 3.88 23.17
C THR A 786 -18.92 3.84 22.27
N TRP A 787 -19.49 2.66 22.07
CA TRP A 787 -20.70 2.44 21.27
C TRP A 787 -21.50 1.27 21.84
N ASP A 788 -22.72 1.09 21.33
CA ASP A 788 -23.53 -0.11 21.56
C ASP A 788 -23.42 -1.00 20.32
N SER A 789 -23.08 -2.27 20.53
CA SER A 789 -22.95 -3.25 19.44
C SER A 789 -24.34 -3.70 18.94
N PRO A 790 -24.49 -3.96 17.63
CA PRO A 790 -25.76 -4.44 17.08
C PRO A 790 -26.14 -5.81 17.65
N SER A 791 -27.44 -6.08 17.81
CA SER A 791 -27.95 -7.42 18.14
C SER A 791 -28.13 -8.25 16.86
N ASP A 792 -27.03 -8.73 16.30
CA ASP A 792 -26.99 -9.61 15.11
C ASP A 792 -26.13 -10.84 15.43
N GLU A 793 -26.60 -12.04 15.06
CA GLU A 793 -25.90 -13.30 15.35
C GLU A 793 -24.57 -13.43 14.59
N ASP A 794 -24.46 -12.80 13.43
CA ASP A 794 -23.26 -12.83 12.60
C ASP A 794 -22.32 -11.63 12.90
N PHE A 795 -22.57 -10.86 13.97
CA PHE A 795 -21.70 -9.76 14.37
C PHE A 795 -20.35 -10.29 14.88
N SER A 796 -19.29 -9.98 14.14
CA SER A 796 -17.92 -10.41 14.46
C SER A 796 -17.08 -9.32 15.13
N GLY A 797 -17.44 -8.05 14.98
CA GLY A 797 -16.81 -6.96 15.70
C GLY A 797 -17.04 -5.57 15.10
N ALA A 798 -16.38 -4.59 15.69
CA ALA A 798 -16.33 -3.21 15.24
C ALA A 798 -14.91 -2.83 14.82
N TYR A 799 -14.80 -2.03 13.76
CA TYR A 799 -13.57 -1.50 13.20
C TYR A 799 -13.57 0.01 13.34
N VAL A 800 -12.56 0.57 14.00
CA VAL A 800 -12.47 2.00 14.29
C VAL A 800 -11.34 2.63 13.50
N VAL A 801 -11.69 3.65 12.73
CA VAL A 801 -10.75 4.41 11.89
C VAL A 801 -10.71 5.87 12.32
N ARG A 802 -9.52 6.44 12.31
CA ARG A 802 -9.29 7.87 12.51
C ARG A 802 -8.78 8.53 11.24
N ASN A 803 -9.36 9.67 10.87
CA ASN A 803 -8.84 10.50 9.79
C ASN A 803 -8.87 11.98 10.21
N ARG A 804 -7.75 12.68 9.99
CA ARG A 804 -7.61 14.09 10.37
C ARG A 804 -8.37 15.04 9.44
N PHE A 805 -8.47 14.71 8.16
CA PHE A 805 -8.85 15.67 7.12
C PHE A 805 -10.31 15.57 6.70
N ARG A 806 -10.91 14.40 6.83
CA ARG A 806 -12.27 14.09 6.36
C ARG A 806 -12.87 12.96 7.17
N ILE A 807 -14.18 12.76 7.02
CA ILE A 807 -14.89 11.60 7.58
C ILE A 807 -14.40 10.33 6.85
N PRO A 808 -13.88 9.32 7.56
CA PRO A 808 -13.56 8.03 6.96
C PRO A 808 -14.80 7.39 6.32
N LYS A 809 -14.74 7.13 5.02
CA LYS A 809 -15.82 6.45 4.29
C LYS A 809 -15.64 4.94 4.18
N SER A 810 -14.48 4.43 4.58
CA SER A 810 -14.19 3.00 4.62
C SER A 810 -13.24 2.67 5.78
N PRO A 811 -13.15 1.38 6.18
CA PRO A 811 -12.18 0.90 7.16
C PRO A 811 -10.70 1.24 6.85
N LEU A 812 -10.41 1.61 5.60
CA LEU A 812 -9.06 1.94 5.15
C LEU A 812 -8.85 3.43 4.86
N ASP A 813 -9.89 4.26 4.97
CA ASP A 813 -9.80 5.71 4.73
C ASP A 813 -9.24 6.45 5.97
N GLY A 814 -8.14 5.96 6.53
CA GLY A 814 -7.48 6.53 7.70
C GLY A 814 -6.55 5.57 8.42
N ASP A 815 -6.20 5.94 9.66
CA ASP A 815 -5.40 5.12 10.57
C ASP A 815 -6.33 4.17 11.35
N LYS A 816 -6.07 2.85 11.28
CA LYS A 816 -6.77 1.85 12.11
C LYS A 816 -6.41 2.08 13.59
N ILE A 817 -7.43 2.30 14.41
CA ILE A 817 -7.30 2.42 15.87
C ILE A 817 -7.64 1.08 16.55
N TYR A 818 -8.70 0.43 16.08
CA TYR A 818 -9.21 -0.80 16.70
C TYR A 818 -9.87 -1.72 15.67
N ALA A 819 -9.82 -3.03 15.92
CA ALA A 819 -10.72 -4.02 15.32
C ALA A 819 -10.90 -5.18 16.29
N GLY A 820 -12.14 -5.51 16.64
CA GLY A 820 -12.46 -6.60 17.57
C GLY A 820 -13.89 -6.49 18.10
N LYS A 821 -14.22 -7.33 19.09
CA LYS A 821 -15.58 -7.47 19.65
C LYS A 821 -15.93 -6.49 20.78
N ASP A 822 -14.95 -5.75 21.28
CA ASP A 822 -15.21 -4.79 22.35
C ASP A 822 -16.12 -3.68 21.84
N ASN A 823 -16.81 -3.02 22.77
CA ASN A 823 -17.69 -1.90 22.51
C ASN A 823 -17.05 -0.54 22.86
N TYR A 824 -15.73 -0.54 23.01
CA TYR A 824 -14.95 0.65 23.31
C TYR A 824 -13.54 0.55 22.73
N THR A 825 -12.92 1.71 22.55
CA THR A 825 -11.48 1.79 22.29
C THR A 825 -10.87 3.09 22.80
N ILE A 826 -9.55 3.11 22.92
CA ILE A 826 -8.78 4.26 23.35
C ILE A 826 -7.80 4.60 22.24
N ASP A 827 -7.87 5.83 21.72
CA ASP A 827 -6.83 6.34 20.82
C ASP A 827 -5.63 6.79 21.65
N ASP A 828 -4.76 5.83 21.96
CA ASP A 828 -3.54 6.03 22.74
C ASP A 828 -2.49 6.90 22.03
N PHE A 829 -2.63 7.09 20.71
CA PHE A 829 -1.69 7.84 19.90
C PHE A 829 -2.24 9.20 19.48
N GLY A 830 -3.56 9.42 19.44
CA GLY A 830 -4.15 10.66 18.95
C GLY A 830 -3.83 11.88 19.80
N SER A 831 -3.56 13.00 19.12
CA SER A 831 -3.34 14.29 19.79
C SER A 831 -4.66 14.90 20.26
N ILE A 832 -4.82 15.19 21.56
CA ILE A 832 -6.03 15.87 22.07
C ILE A 832 -6.20 17.31 21.56
N ASP A 833 -5.14 17.93 21.04
CA ASP A 833 -5.17 19.34 20.62
C ASP A 833 -5.44 19.53 19.12
N ILE A 834 -5.89 18.49 18.42
CA ILE A 834 -6.10 18.53 16.96
C ILE A 834 -7.49 17.97 16.63
N CYS A 835 -8.28 18.73 15.87
CA CYS A 835 -9.57 18.27 15.37
C CYS A 835 -9.40 17.12 14.37
N LYS A 836 -10.30 16.14 14.43
CA LYS A 836 -10.28 14.94 13.57
C LYS A 836 -11.63 14.24 13.56
N TYR A 837 -11.72 13.19 12.75
CA TYR A 837 -12.91 12.37 12.59
C TYR A 837 -12.60 10.93 13.00
N TYR A 838 -13.56 10.31 13.67
CA TYR A 838 -13.57 8.88 13.93
C TYR A 838 -14.79 8.27 13.28
N SER A 839 -14.63 7.07 12.73
CA SER A 839 -15.73 6.29 12.18
C SER A 839 -15.64 4.85 12.68
N VAL A 840 -16.80 4.28 13.01
CA VAL A 840 -16.95 2.90 13.47
C VAL A 840 -17.78 2.14 12.45
N PHE A 841 -17.25 1.01 12.01
CA PHE A 841 -17.88 0.08 11.07
C PHE A 841 -18.10 -1.25 11.81
N SER A 842 -19.31 -1.77 11.85
CA SER A 842 -19.53 -3.16 12.26
C SER A 842 -19.19 -4.11 11.10
N TYR A 843 -18.73 -5.32 11.40
CA TYR A 843 -18.38 -6.31 10.40
C TYR A 843 -18.73 -7.74 10.86
N ASP A 844 -18.93 -8.62 9.89
CA ASP A 844 -19.20 -10.05 10.05
C ASP A 844 -17.94 -10.91 9.78
N ASP A 845 -18.08 -12.24 9.71
CA ASP A 845 -16.96 -13.15 9.42
C ASP A 845 -16.46 -13.11 7.96
N VAL A 846 -17.14 -12.34 7.10
CA VAL A 846 -16.89 -12.21 5.67
C VAL A 846 -16.64 -10.74 5.35
N PRO A 847 -15.69 -10.11 6.06
CA PRO A 847 -15.67 -8.71 6.50
C PRO A 847 -16.53 -7.74 5.66
N ASN A 848 -17.86 -7.89 5.76
CA ASN A 848 -18.85 -7.01 5.16
C ASN A 848 -19.05 -5.87 6.14
N TYR A 849 -18.43 -4.73 5.83
CA TYR A 849 -18.50 -3.56 6.69
C TYR A 849 -19.84 -2.85 6.47
N SER A 850 -20.50 -2.52 7.58
CA SER A 850 -21.69 -1.67 7.57
C SER A 850 -21.36 -0.23 7.18
N GLN A 851 -22.38 0.59 7.03
CA GLN A 851 -22.18 2.03 6.89
C GLN A 851 -21.48 2.61 8.14
N ALA A 852 -20.69 3.66 7.92
CA ALA A 852 -19.87 4.25 8.97
C ALA A 852 -20.71 5.10 9.91
N VAL A 853 -20.67 4.82 11.22
CA VAL A 853 -21.16 5.78 12.22
C VAL A 853 -19.99 6.66 12.66
N SER A 854 -20.13 7.97 12.48
CA SER A 854 -19.00 8.90 12.56
C SER A 854 -19.19 9.99 13.60
N ILE A 855 -18.08 10.43 14.21
CA ILE A 855 -18.08 11.53 15.16
C ILE A 855 -16.89 12.45 14.91
N LYS A 856 -17.13 13.77 15.01
CA LYS A 856 -16.06 14.77 14.94
C LYS A 856 -15.58 15.09 16.34
N TYR A 857 -14.28 14.97 16.55
CA TYR A 857 -13.61 15.46 17.73
C TYR A 857 -13.08 16.87 17.47
N ASP A 858 -13.47 17.83 18.32
CA ASP A 858 -12.94 19.19 18.32
C ASP A 858 -11.96 19.39 19.49
N SER A 859 -10.82 20.02 19.23
CA SER A 859 -9.79 20.31 20.23
C SER A 859 -10.25 21.25 21.33
N ASN A 860 -11.36 21.99 21.12
CA ASN A 860 -11.95 22.89 22.13
C ASN A 860 -12.91 22.18 23.10
N GLY A 861 -13.02 20.85 23.04
CA GLY A 861 -13.88 20.06 23.93
C GLY A 861 -15.35 19.95 23.50
N SER A 862 -15.74 20.60 22.41
CA SER A 862 -17.06 20.46 21.78
C SER A 862 -17.10 19.24 20.87
N VAL A 863 -17.73 18.15 21.33
CA VAL A 863 -17.98 16.97 20.50
C VAL A 863 -19.29 17.18 19.75
N ALA A 864 -19.24 17.28 18.42
CA ALA A 864 -20.43 17.28 17.59
C ALA A 864 -20.60 15.88 16.99
N CYS A 865 -21.69 15.19 17.34
CA CYS A 865 -22.16 14.08 16.53
C CYS A 865 -22.50 14.63 15.14
N LEU A 866 -21.85 14.09 14.12
CA LEU A 866 -22.23 14.36 12.75
C LEU A 866 -23.19 13.25 12.37
N GLU A 867 -24.49 13.53 12.40
CA GLU A 867 -25.42 12.78 11.57
C GLU A 867 -25.04 13.10 10.12
N VAL A 868 -24.73 12.07 9.33
CA VAL A 868 -24.51 12.24 7.88
C VAL A 868 -25.55 11.40 7.18
N CYS A 869 -26.31 12.08 6.32
CA CYS A 869 -27.27 11.52 5.37
C CYS A 869 -26.67 10.47 4.43
#